data_AF-A0A314XLE3-F1
#
_entry.id   AF-A0A314XLE3-F1
#
_cell.length_a   1.000
_cell.length_b   1.000
_cell.length_c   1.000
_cell.angle_alpha   90.00
_cell.angle_beta   90.00
_cell.angle_gamma   90.00
#
_symmetry.space_group_name_H-M   'P 1'
#
loop_
_entity.id
_entity.type
_entity.pdbx_description
1 polymer ?
#
loop_
_entity_poly.entity_id
_entity_poly.type
_entity_poly.pdbx_seq_one_letter_code
_entity_poly.pdbx_strand_id
1 'polypeptide(L)'
;MQVSSSSSSVLIPSLQWRAPSHQTSFPYFPLQSANTCISSCCCAQFHHHHDRSRSSSSQVFSIYPIRLINPSTPFSSSFFSQFKARPFPSGSTARRRSKLRIVSEVFERFTERAIKAVIFSQREARALGRNMVFTQHLLLGLIAEEEQHRHLHPTSHGFLGSGITIDQAREAVQSIWHHHGQSQTASADLVPNASPGRAASATDVPFSISTKRVLEAALEYSRARAHNFIAPEHIAIGLFTADDGSAGQVLKRLGVDVNQLLAEAASRLQVELARDGREPSGGFQKTFSKKSSAKISSENTKEESVLDQFCVDLTARASEGLIDPVIGRDTEVQRIIQILCRRSKNNPILLGESGVGKTAIVEGLAISIAQADVPAFLLTKRVMSLDIALLMAGSKERGELEARVTTLLSDIQKSGNIILFIDEVHTLIDSGTVGRGNKGSGLGIANLIKPSLGRGQLQCIAATTIDEYRMHLEKDKAFVRRLQPVWINEPSQDDAVRILLGLREKYEAHHNCRYEPEAIDAAVYLAARYIADRYLPDKAIDLIDEAGSRARMEAFKRKREQQIGILSKSPDDYWQEIRTVQAMHEVVLASELKNGTAPSVDDTKEPMLDSFSSSTADNEPTVVRSDDIAAVASLWSGIPLQQLTADDRMLLVGLDEKLRKRIVGQEEAVDAISRAVKRSRVGLKDPNRPIAALLFCGPTGVGKTELTKALAACYFGSEEAMLRLT
;
A
#
# COMPACT_ATOMS: atom_id res chain seq x y z
N MET A 1 47.69 62.74 -9.83
CA MET A 1 47.17 64.11 -9.63
C MET A 1 45.74 64.02 -9.12
N GLN A 2 45.22 65.08 -8.50
CA GLN A 2 43.81 65.18 -8.04
C GLN A 2 42.82 64.94 -9.21
N VAL A 3 41.67 64.28 -9.05
CA VAL A 3 40.53 64.51 -8.09
C VAL A 3 39.79 65.81 -8.40
N SER A 4 38.70 65.70 -9.16
CA SER A 4 37.69 66.76 -9.34
C SER A 4 36.33 66.17 -9.72
N SER A 5 35.35 66.29 -8.81
CA SER A 5 33.92 66.15 -9.09
C SER A 5 33.13 66.76 -7.93
N SER A 6 32.11 67.58 -8.21
CA SER A 6 31.47 68.42 -7.19
C SER A 6 29.98 68.67 -7.49
N SER A 7 29.12 68.43 -6.48
CA SER A 7 27.89 69.17 -6.12
C SER A 7 26.99 69.75 -7.23
N SER A 8 25.67 69.50 -7.33
CA SER A 8 24.68 68.76 -6.51
C SER A 8 23.52 68.32 -7.45
N SER A 9 22.28 67.92 -7.11
CA SER A 9 21.40 67.87 -5.91
C SER A 9 20.43 66.66 -6.08
N VAL A 10 19.27 66.39 -5.43
CA VAL A 10 18.24 67.11 -4.63
C VAL A 10 17.79 66.20 -3.45
N LEU A 11 16.97 66.72 -2.53
CA LEU A 11 16.44 66.04 -1.33
C LEU A 11 15.28 65.06 -1.60
N ILE A 12 15.14 64.04 -0.74
CA ILE A 12 13.92 63.23 -0.54
C ILE A 12 13.52 63.32 0.96
N PRO A 13 12.23 63.43 1.34
CA PRO A 13 11.84 63.75 2.71
C PRO A 13 11.88 62.58 3.69
N SER A 14 12.13 62.88 4.97
CA SER A 14 11.91 61.97 6.10
C SER A 14 10.44 61.92 6.50
N LEU A 15 9.94 60.73 6.84
CA LEU A 15 8.55 60.51 7.29
C LEU A 15 8.53 59.90 8.69
N GLN A 16 7.98 60.65 9.64
CA GLN A 16 7.90 60.29 11.05
C GLN A 16 6.76 59.29 11.30
N TRP A 17 7.04 58.21 12.05
CA TRP A 17 5.97 57.41 12.66
C TRP A 17 5.41 58.17 13.87
N ARG A 18 4.19 58.71 13.73
CA ARG A 18 3.42 59.27 14.86
C ARG A 18 2.67 58.16 15.60
N ALA A 19 2.87 58.08 16.91
CA ALA A 19 1.98 57.33 17.79
C ALA A 19 0.73 58.17 18.13
N PRO A 20 -0.49 57.59 18.14
CA PRO A 20 -1.68 58.20 18.74
C PRO A 20 -1.79 57.83 20.22
N SER A 21 -2.23 58.78 21.06
CA SER A 21 -2.35 58.60 22.51
C SER A 21 -3.69 59.10 23.05
N HIS A 22 -4.50 58.22 23.65
CA HIS A 22 -5.50 58.48 24.71
C HIS A 22 -5.98 57.08 25.21
N GLN A 23 -5.67 56.65 26.43
CA GLN A 23 -6.33 56.96 27.72
C GLN A 23 -7.66 56.22 27.97
N THR A 24 -7.59 55.11 28.73
CA THR A 24 -8.49 54.64 29.82
C THR A 24 -8.00 53.25 30.26
N SER A 25 -7.23 53.12 31.35
CA SER A 25 -7.67 53.01 32.77
C SER A 25 -7.90 51.56 33.23
N PHE A 26 -6.85 50.95 33.80
CA PHE A 26 -6.90 49.74 34.65
C PHE A 26 -6.33 50.07 36.05
N PRO A 27 -6.88 49.53 37.15
CA PRO A 27 -6.41 49.83 38.50
C PRO A 27 -5.26 48.91 38.97
N TYR A 28 -4.26 49.52 39.63
CA TYR A 28 -3.36 48.91 40.63
C TYR A 28 -4.14 48.59 41.93
N PHE A 29 -3.67 47.93 43.01
CA PHE A 29 -2.38 47.54 43.64
C PHE A 29 -2.73 46.44 44.71
N PRO A 30 -1.87 45.94 45.65
CA PRO A 30 -0.40 45.79 45.69
C PRO A 30 0.10 44.39 46.14
N LEU A 31 1.43 44.24 46.26
CA LEU A 31 2.15 43.16 46.96
C LEU A 31 2.72 43.64 48.31
N GLN A 32 2.75 42.78 49.33
CA GLN A 32 3.68 42.73 50.49
C GLN A 32 3.19 41.58 51.42
N SER A 33 3.94 40.79 52.21
CA SER A 33 5.36 40.36 52.33
C SER A 33 5.57 39.89 53.79
N ALA A 34 5.93 38.62 54.07
CA ALA A 34 6.54 38.22 55.37
C ALA A 34 7.05 36.75 55.44
N ASN A 35 8.36 36.59 55.65
CA ASN A 35 9.07 35.75 56.65
C ASN A 35 8.71 34.25 56.93
N THR A 36 9.60 33.37 56.43
CA THR A 36 10.39 32.35 57.18
C THR A 36 9.81 31.49 58.33
N CYS A 37 9.75 30.16 58.12
CA CYS A 37 10.34 29.05 58.92
C CYS A 37 10.02 27.71 58.20
N ILE A 38 10.94 26.83 57.80
CA ILE A 38 11.96 26.02 58.50
C ILE A 38 11.44 24.69 59.11
N SER A 39 12.00 23.58 58.60
CA SER A 39 12.15 22.23 59.20
C SER A 39 11.07 21.13 59.03
N SER A 40 11.54 19.98 58.51
CA SER A 40 11.24 18.57 58.89
C SER A 40 9.83 17.97 58.76
N CYS A 41 9.65 16.66 58.54
CA CYS A 41 10.48 15.59 57.92
C CYS A 41 9.61 14.30 57.82
N CYS A 42 9.99 13.35 56.95
CA CYS A 42 9.44 11.98 56.85
C CYS A 42 7.94 11.85 56.48
N CYS A 43 7.40 10.71 56.04
CA CYS A 43 7.81 9.54 55.22
C CYS A 43 6.75 8.43 55.49
N ALA A 44 6.83 7.33 54.75
CA ALA A 44 6.09 6.07 54.95
C ALA A 44 4.57 6.07 54.64
N GLN A 45 4.26 5.67 53.40
CA GLN A 45 3.14 4.75 53.14
C GLN A 45 3.48 3.37 53.75
N PHE A 46 2.50 2.56 54.19
CA PHE A 46 2.05 1.37 53.44
C PHE A 46 1.09 0.41 54.21
N HIS A 47 0.37 -0.40 53.42
CA HIS A 47 -0.08 -1.78 53.65
C HIS A 47 -1.22 -2.15 54.65
N HIS A 48 -2.31 -2.66 54.04
CA HIS A 48 -2.82 -4.06 54.12
C HIS A 48 -4.21 -4.38 54.73
N HIS A 49 -5.03 -5.00 53.86
CA HIS A 49 -5.96 -6.14 54.03
C HIS A 49 -7.17 -6.14 54.98
N HIS A 50 -8.16 -6.93 54.53
CA HIS A 50 -9.21 -7.73 55.21
C HIS A 50 -9.39 -7.61 56.74
N ASP A 51 -10.61 -7.72 57.30
CA ASP A 51 -11.57 -8.78 56.94
C ASP A 51 -13.07 -8.55 57.32
N ARG A 52 -13.92 -9.40 56.73
CA ARG A 52 -15.24 -9.94 57.15
C ARG A 52 -16.18 -9.24 58.16
N SER A 53 -17.35 -8.86 57.61
CA SER A 53 -18.70 -9.38 57.95
C SER A 53 -19.47 -8.95 59.23
N ARG A 54 -20.75 -8.57 59.03
CA ARG A 54 -22.00 -9.03 59.71
C ARG A 54 -23.21 -8.19 59.20
N SER A 55 -24.26 -8.80 58.62
CA SER A 55 -25.58 -9.14 59.23
C SER A 55 -26.29 -7.96 59.93
N SER A 56 -27.59 -7.66 59.72
CA SER A 56 -28.68 -8.36 59.00
C SER A 56 -29.96 -7.48 58.87
N SER A 57 -30.88 -7.85 57.95
CA SER A 57 -32.39 -7.81 58.03
C SER A 57 -33.11 -6.75 58.92
N SER A 58 -34.23 -6.10 58.55
CA SER A 58 -35.36 -6.53 57.68
C SER A 58 -36.35 -5.38 57.36
N GLN A 59 -37.11 -5.46 56.25
CA GLN A 59 -38.56 -5.08 56.11
C GLN A 59 -38.99 -3.60 56.38
N VAL A 60 -40.20 -3.06 56.07
CA VAL A 60 -41.48 -3.56 55.49
C VAL A 60 -42.28 -2.41 54.80
N PHE A 61 -42.83 -2.60 53.58
CA PHE A 61 -44.06 -1.97 52.97
C PHE A 61 -44.13 -0.39 52.85
N SER A 62 -45.10 0.27 52.15
CA SER A 62 -46.34 -0.13 51.46
C SER A 62 -46.80 0.85 50.33
N ILE A 63 -47.39 0.31 49.24
CA ILE A 63 -48.61 0.77 48.48
C ILE A 63 -48.62 2.22 47.87
N TYR A 64 -48.74 2.47 46.55
CA TYR A 64 -49.80 2.18 45.52
C TYR A 64 -51.09 3.05 45.62
N PRO A 65 -51.95 3.23 44.57
CA PRO A 65 -52.20 2.47 43.32
C PRO A 65 -51.92 3.26 42.00
N ILE A 66 -51.93 2.76 40.74
CA ILE A 66 -52.56 1.65 39.94
C ILE A 66 -54.05 1.86 39.53
N ARG A 67 -54.39 1.52 38.26
CA ARG A 67 -55.61 0.82 37.70
C ARG A 67 -56.33 1.60 36.58
N LEU A 68 -56.93 1.02 35.52
CA LEU A 68 -57.01 -0.31 34.81
C LEU A 68 -57.42 0.00 33.31
N ILE A 69 -57.78 -0.83 32.31
CA ILE A 69 -58.15 -2.26 32.05
C ILE A 69 -57.83 -2.50 30.51
N ASN A 70 -57.32 -3.61 29.95
CA ASN A 70 -57.81 -5.01 29.71
C ASN A 70 -59.01 -5.16 28.71
N PRO A 71 -59.28 -6.34 28.07
CA PRO A 71 -58.46 -7.53 27.73
C PRO A 71 -58.83 -8.23 26.35
N SER A 72 -58.45 -9.53 26.19
CA SER A 72 -58.89 -10.59 25.23
C SER A 72 -58.27 -10.61 23.80
N THR A 73 -57.60 -11.66 23.22
CA THR A 73 -57.56 -13.18 23.24
C THR A 73 -58.43 -13.85 22.14
N PRO A 74 -58.27 -15.14 21.69
CA PRO A 74 -57.46 -16.27 22.24
C PRO A 74 -56.84 -17.31 21.22
N PHE A 75 -56.38 -18.50 21.71
CA PHE A 75 -56.05 -19.79 21.00
C PHE A 75 -54.84 -19.83 20.00
N SER A 76 -54.12 -20.95 19.73
CA SER A 76 -53.84 -22.23 20.46
C SER A 76 -52.73 -23.07 19.75
N SER A 77 -52.29 -24.18 20.36
CA SER A 77 -51.44 -25.30 19.85
C SER A 77 -50.03 -24.95 19.29
N SER A 78 -48.87 -25.31 19.86
CA SER A 78 -48.32 -26.60 20.38
C SER A 78 -47.55 -27.44 19.35
N PHE A 79 -46.25 -27.66 19.56
CA PHE A 79 -45.69 -29.00 19.88
C PHE A 79 -44.22 -28.91 20.33
N PHE A 80 -43.80 -29.85 21.19
CA PHE A 80 -42.43 -29.96 21.71
C PHE A 80 -41.62 -30.92 20.82
N SER A 81 -40.41 -30.54 20.40
CA SER A 81 -39.46 -31.46 19.75
C SER A 81 -38.02 -31.13 20.14
N GLN A 82 -37.23 -32.17 20.38
CA GLN A 82 -35.88 -32.07 20.93
C GLN A 82 -34.86 -31.79 19.84
N PHE A 83 -34.05 -30.74 19.99
CA PHE A 83 -32.74 -30.67 19.34
C PHE A 83 -31.64 -30.62 20.40
N LYS A 84 -30.90 -31.73 20.52
CA LYS A 84 -29.71 -31.81 21.36
C LYS A 84 -28.61 -30.92 20.79
N ALA A 85 -27.94 -30.17 21.66
CA ALA A 85 -26.65 -29.57 21.32
C ALA A 85 -25.68 -30.67 20.86
N ARG A 86 -24.99 -30.46 19.74
CA ARG A 86 -23.90 -31.33 19.28
C ARG A 86 -22.58 -30.76 19.76
N PRO A 87 -21.68 -31.58 20.35
CA PRO A 87 -20.33 -31.14 20.68
C PRO A 87 -19.48 -30.95 19.42
N PHE A 88 -18.40 -30.18 19.53
CA PHE A 88 -17.36 -30.08 18.51
C PHE A 88 -16.72 -31.46 18.26
N PRO A 89 -16.56 -31.91 17.00
CA PRO A 89 -15.72 -33.05 16.68
C PRO A 89 -14.24 -32.62 16.73
N SER A 90 -13.55 -32.98 17.80
CA SER A 90 -12.10 -32.88 17.88
C SER A 90 -11.42 -34.06 17.19
N GLY A 91 -10.27 -33.81 16.55
CA GLY A 91 -9.23 -34.81 16.26
C GLY A 91 -9.61 -36.06 15.44
N SER A 92 -9.38 -36.02 14.13
CA SER A 92 -9.00 -37.23 13.37
C SER A 92 -7.76 -36.94 12.52
N THR A 93 -6.58 -37.23 13.06
CA THR A 93 -5.27 -36.97 12.43
C THR A 93 -4.93 -38.02 11.39
N ALA A 94 -5.42 -37.82 10.16
CA ALA A 94 -5.08 -38.67 9.02
C ALA A 94 -3.59 -38.52 8.63
N ARG A 95 -2.72 -39.33 9.26
CA ARG A 95 -1.27 -39.41 8.97
C ARG A 95 -1.01 -39.71 7.48
N ARG A 96 -0.75 -38.68 6.68
CA ARG A 96 0.00 -38.81 5.41
C ARG A 96 1.48 -38.68 5.70
N ARG A 97 2.23 -39.78 5.53
CA ARG A 97 3.70 -39.83 5.64
C ARG A 97 4.32 -38.82 4.66
N SER A 98 4.96 -37.78 5.18
CA SER A 98 5.82 -36.88 4.42
C SER A 98 7.18 -37.55 4.17
N LYS A 99 7.70 -37.46 2.95
CA LYS A 99 9.08 -37.86 2.62
C LYS A 99 9.72 -36.86 1.64
N LEU A 100 10.26 -35.80 2.24
CA LEU A 100 11.40 -34.99 1.75
C LEU A 100 11.15 -34.11 0.51
N ARG A 101 12.02 -33.11 0.31
CA ARG A 101 11.85 -31.94 -0.58
C ARG A 101 13.21 -31.38 -0.99
N ILE A 102 13.30 -30.60 -2.08
CA ILE A 102 14.50 -29.84 -2.53
C ILE A 102 15.65 -30.79 -2.98
N VAL A 103 15.96 -30.96 -4.25
CA VAL A 103 16.40 -29.95 -5.25
C VAL A 103 15.35 -29.64 -6.31
N SER A 104 14.12 -30.11 -6.11
CA SER A 104 13.30 -30.56 -7.23
C SER A 104 12.19 -29.61 -7.69
N GLU A 105 11.89 -28.44 -7.12
CA GLU A 105 10.60 -27.73 -7.37
C GLU A 105 10.21 -27.43 -8.84
N VAL A 106 11.15 -27.30 -9.78
CA VAL A 106 10.82 -27.29 -11.22
C VAL A 106 10.29 -28.66 -11.66
N PHE A 107 11.02 -29.72 -11.33
CA PHE A 107 10.74 -31.12 -11.69
C PHE A 107 9.79 -31.88 -10.73
N GLU A 108 9.42 -31.35 -9.55
CA GLU A 108 8.44 -31.95 -8.62
C GLU A 108 7.05 -32.11 -9.26
N ARG A 109 6.78 -31.32 -10.31
CA ARG A 109 5.60 -31.44 -11.16
C ARG A 109 5.87 -32.16 -12.48
N PHE A 110 7.12 -32.39 -12.86
CA PHE A 110 7.44 -33.04 -14.14
C PHE A 110 7.11 -34.53 -14.04
N THR A 111 6.42 -35.06 -15.04
CA THR A 111 6.24 -36.50 -15.19
C THR A 111 7.57 -37.19 -15.45
N GLU A 112 7.67 -38.50 -15.19
CA GLU A 112 8.87 -39.28 -15.51
C GLU A 112 9.27 -39.14 -16.99
N ARG A 113 8.27 -39.04 -17.89
CA ARG A 113 8.43 -38.71 -19.30
C ARG A 113 9.10 -37.34 -19.51
N ALA A 114 8.58 -36.28 -18.88
CA ALA A 114 9.13 -34.93 -18.98
C ALA A 114 10.58 -34.84 -18.44
N ILE A 115 10.89 -35.56 -17.35
CA ILE A 115 12.26 -35.68 -16.82
C ILE A 115 13.17 -36.38 -17.83
N LYS A 116 12.73 -37.49 -18.44
CA LYS A 116 13.49 -38.21 -19.49
C LYS A 116 13.79 -37.31 -20.69
N ALA A 117 12.80 -36.57 -21.21
CA ALA A 117 13.01 -35.65 -22.32
C ALA A 117 14.11 -34.60 -22.04
N VAL A 118 14.12 -34.04 -20.83
CA VAL A 118 15.16 -33.08 -20.42
C VAL A 118 16.53 -33.77 -20.26
N ILE A 119 16.61 -34.97 -19.69
CA ILE A 119 17.86 -35.74 -19.62
C ILE A 119 18.38 -36.10 -21.03
N PHE A 120 17.50 -36.45 -21.96
CA PHE A 120 17.89 -36.67 -23.36
C PHE A 120 18.43 -35.38 -24.00
N SER A 121 17.86 -34.21 -23.71
CA SER A 121 18.40 -32.93 -24.21
C SER A 121 19.84 -32.65 -23.75
N GLN A 122 20.20 -33.04 -22.53
CA GLN A 122 21.57 -32.93 -22.01
C GLN A 122 22.52 -33.90 -22.71
N ARG A 123 22.05 -35.12 -23.01
CA ARG A 123 22.83 -36.14 -23.74
C ARG A 123 23.08 -35.72 -25.19
N GLU A 124 22.07 -35.21 -25.88
CA GLU A 124 22.20 -34.71 -27.26
C GLU A 124 23.13 -33.49 -27.32
N ALA A 125 23.02 -32.54 -26.37
CA ALA A 125 23.97 -31.43 -26.28
C ALA A 125 25.41 -31.90 -26.13
N ARG A 126 25.67 -32.91 -25.28
CA ARG A 126 27.01 -33.49 -25.10
C ARG A 126 27.49 -34.27 -26.32
N ALA A 127 26.62 -35.07 -26.96
CA ALA A 127 26.94 -35.81 -28.18
C ALA A 127 27.31 -34.90 -29.34
N LEU A 128 26.71 -33.70 -29.39
CA LEU A 128 26.98 -32.64 -30.36
C LEU A 128 28.12 -31.69 -29.91
N GLY A 129 28.90 -32.06 -28.89
CA GLY A 129 30.09 -31.33 -28.44
C GLY A 129 29.80 -29.97 -27.79
N ARG A 130 28.62 -29.76 -27.22
CA ARG A 130 28.20 -28.47 -26.63
C ARG A 130 28.20 -28.51 -25.11
N ASN A 131 28.88 -27.53 -24.51
CA ASN A 131 28.96 -27.35 -23.05
C ASN A 131 27.70 -26.72 -22.43
N MET A 132 26.62 -26.55 -23.20
CA MET A 132 25.35 -25.97 -22.75
C MET A 132 24.18 -26.50 -23.60
N VAL A 133 23.05 -26.78 -22.95
CA VAL A 133 21.78 -27.13 -23.59
C VAL A 133 21.13 -25.87 -24.15
N PHE A 134 20.53 -25.99 -25.33
CA PHE A 134 19.81 -24.93 -26.06
C PHE A 134 18.44 -25.47 -26.46
N THR A 135 17.51 -24.62 -26.88
CA THR A 135 16.14 -25.00 -27.28
C THR A 135 16.10 -26.07 -28.38
N GLN A 136 17.02 -26.01 -29.35
CA GLN A 136 17.24 -27.06 -30.36
C GLN A 136 17.67 -28.42 -29.78
N HIS A 137 18.42 -28.45 -28.67
CA HIS A 137 18.73 -29.69 -27.95
C HIS A 137 17.51 -30.20 -27.14
N LEU A 138 16.70 -29.28 -26.59
CA LEU A 138 15.45 -29.62 -25.91
C LEU A 138 14.44 -30.26 -26.88
N LEU A 139 14.38 -29.77 -28.13
CA LEU A 139 13.62 -30.40 -29.21
C LEU A 139 14.07 -31.85 -29.46
N LEU A 140 15.38 -32.10 -29.62
CA LEU A 140 15.91 -33.46 -29.78
C LEU A 140 15.58 -34.35 -28.58
N GLY A 141 15.63 -33.80 -27.35
CA GLY A 141 15.26 -34.53 -26.13
C GLY A 141 13.79 -34.95 -26.10
N LEU A 142 12.87 -34.12 -26.59
CA LEU A 142 11.45 -34.43 -26.72
C LEU A 142 11.19 -35.51 -27.80
N ILE A 143 11.84 -35.39 -28.96
CA ILE A 143 11.74 -36.37 -30.05
C ILE A 143 12.26 -37.75 -29.58
N ALA A 144 13.37 -37.78 -28.83
CA ALA A 144 13.92 -39.00 -28.26
C ALA A 144 13.02 -39.65 -27.20
N GLU A 145 12.23 -38.86 -26.45
CA GLU A 145 11.27 -39.40 -25.48
C GLU A 145 10.12 -40.13 -26.17
N GLU A 146 9.49 -39.52 -27.18
CA GLU A 146 8.38 -40.13 -27.91
C GLU A 146 8.83 -41.37 -28.70
N GLU A 147 10.06 -41.36 -29.25
CA GLU A 147 10.66 -42.54 -29.90
C GLU A 147 10.81 -43.73 -28.94
N GLN A 148 11.24 -43.50 -27.69
CA GLN A 148 11.34 -44.56 -26.67
C GLN A 148 9.95 -45.04 -26.18
N HIS A 149 8.96 -44.14 -26.14
CA HIS A 149 7.60 -44.44 -25.67
C HIS A 149 6.60 -44.81 -26.78
N ARG A 150 7.08 -45.07 -28.01
CA ARG A 150 6.32 -45.48 -29.21
C ARG A 150 5.31 -46.62 -28.98
N HIS A 151 5.58 -47.53 -28.04
CA HIS A 151 4.65 -48.61 -27.68
C HIS A 151 3.33 -48.16 -27.03
N LEU A 152 3.27 -46.97 -26.41
CA LEU A 152 2.04 -46.43 -25.81
C LEU A 152 1.08 -45.81 -26.84
N HIS A 153 1.60 -45.44 -28.02
CA HIS A 153 0.88 -44.72 -29.06
C HIS A 153 1.15 -45.35 -30.45
N PRO A 154 0.63 -46.56 -30.72
CA PRO A 154 0.87 -47.29 -31.98
C PRO A 154 0.31 -46.58 -33.24
N THR A 155 -0.44 -45.50 -33.08
CA THR A 155 -0.94 -44.62 -34.16
C THR A 155 -0.08 -43.37 -34.38
N SER A 156 0.94 -43.09 -33.54
CA SER A 156 1.82 -41.93 -33.71
C SER A 156 3.04 -42.30 -34.56
N HIS A 157 3.01 -41.93 -35.84
CA HIS A 157 4.19 -42.01 -36.70
C HIS A 157 5.07 -40.77 -36.49
N GLY A 158 6.14 -40.91 -35.72
CA GLY A 158 7.10 -39.84 -35.43
C GLY A 158 6.60 -38.82 -34.40
N PHE A 159 7.46 -37.86 -34.06
CA PHE A 159 7.20 -36.86 -33.01
C PHE A 159 5.90 -36.07 -33.27
N LEU A 160 4.99 -36.07 -32.30
CA LEU A 160 3.64 -35.48 -32.38
C LEU A 160 2.92 -35.84 -33.70
N GLY A 161 3.06 -37.08 -34.17
CA GLY A 161 2.44 -37.59 -35.40
C GLY A 161 2.96 -37.00 -36.71
N SER A 162 4.05 -36.21 -36.68
CA SER A 162 4.56 -35.46 -37.83
C SER A 162 5.56 -36.22 -38.73
N GLY A 163 5.83 -37.49 -38.44
CA GLY A 163 6.80 -38.32 -39.17
C GLY A 163 8.27 -38.11 -38.78
N ILE A 164 8.62 -37.04 -38.04
CA ILE A 164 10.00 -36.74 -37.62
C ILE A 164 10.58 -37.89 -36.77
N THR A 165 11.76 -38.37 -37.16
CA THR A 165 12.63 -39.27 -36.36
C THR A 165 13.79 -38.51 -35.72
N ILE A 166 14.42 -39.10 -34.69
CA ILE A 166 15.53 -38.44 -33.99
C ILE A 166 16.73 -38.15 -34.92
N ASP A 167 17.04 -39.04 -35.86
CA ASP A 167 18.22 -38.90 -36.72
C ASP A 167 18.04 -37.81 -37.79
N GLN A 168 16.86 -37.69 -38.39
CA GLN A 168 16.51 -36.55 -39.25
C GLN A 168 16.64 -35.22 -38.51
N ALA A 169 16.19 -35.18 -37.25
CA ALA A 169 16.29 -33.98 -36.43
C ALA A 169 17.74 -33.65 -36.04
N ARG A 170 18.59 -34.66 -35.75
CA ARG A 170 20.03 -34.49 -35.54
C ARG A 170 20.72 -33.91 -36.78
N GLU A 171 20.46 -34.46 -37.97
CA GLU A 171 21.00 -33.94 -39.23
C GLU A 171 20.55 -32.49 -39.50
N ALA A 172 19.28 -32.17 -39.26
CA ALA A 172 18.77 -30.81 -39.38
C ALA A 172 19.50 -29.83 -38.44
N VAL A 173 19.66 -30.19 -37.16
CA VAL A 173 20.39 -29.40 -36.15
C VAL A 173 21.86 -29.22 -36.52
N GLN A 174 22.56 -30.29 -36.90
CA GLN A 174 23.96 -30.24 -37.33
C GLN A 174 24.13 -29.33 -38.54
N SER A 175 23.28 -29.48 -39.56
CA SER A 175 23.38 -28.70 -40.80
C SER A 175 23.22 -27.19 -40.57
N ILE A 176 22.36 -26.77 -39.63
CA ILE A 176 22.17 -25.36 -39.27
C ILE A 176 23.47 -24.76 -38.70
N TRP A 177 24.19 -25.48 -37.83
CA TRP A 177 25.46 -24.97 -37.29
C TRP A 177 26.62 -25.05 -38.28
N HIS A 178 26.67 -26.06 -39.16
CA HIS A 178 27.69 -26.12 -40.20
C HIS A 178 27.61 -24.92 -41.16
N HIS A 179 26.40 -24.38 -41.42
CA HIS A 179 26.21 -23.13 -42.17
C HIS A 179 26.65 -21.86 -41.41
N HIS A 180 26.73 -21.88 -40.07
CA HIS A 180 27.29 -20.76 -39.29
C HIS A 180 28.82 -20.86 -39.11
N GLY A 181 29.44 -22.00 -39.42
CA GLY A 181 30.88 -22.23 -39.22
C GLY A 181 31.82 -21.46 -40.16
N GLN A 182 31.31 -20.64 -41.08
CA GLN A 182 32.12 -19.89 -42.07
C GLN A 182 32.01 -18.36 -41.94
N SER A 183 31.23 -17.83 -40.99
CA SER A 183 30.87 -16.39 -40.95
C SER A 183 31.03 -15.71 -39.57
N GLN A 184 32.04 -16.10 -38.79
CA GLN A 184 32.61 -15.22 -37.76
C GLN A 184 34.05 -15.61 -37.40
N THR A 185 34.96 -14.63 -37.44
CA THR A 185 36.38 -14.78 -37.10
C THR A 185 36.69 -14.24 -35.70
N ALA A 186 37.62 -14.92 -35.04
CA ALA A 186 38.46 -14.41 -33.95
C ALA A 186 37.77 -13.76 -32.72
N SER A 187 37.53 -14.58 -31.70
CA SER A 187 38.28 -14.39 -30.43
C SER A 187 38.58 -15.77 -29.82
N ALA A 188 39.86 -16.06 -29.63
CA ALA A 188 40.32 -17.31 -29.03
C ALA A 188 40.98 -16.99 -27.69
N ASP A 189 40.19 -17.01 -26.62
CA ASP A 189 40.73 -17.08 -25.26
C ASP A 189 40.88 -18.53 -24.82
N LEU A 190 42.06 -18.83 -24.27
CA LEU A 190 42.54 -20.18 -24.05
C LEU A 190 42.26 -20.66 -22.62
N VAL A 191 41.61 -21.82 -22.49
CA VAL A 191 41.79 -22.71 -21.34
C VAL A 191 42.24 -24.08 -21.87
N PRO A 192 43.49 -24.49 -21.65
CA PRO A 192 44.05 -25.69 -22.28
C PRO A 192 43.70 -26.99 -21.55
N ASN A 193 43.66 -28.08 -22.31
CA ASN A 193 43.78 -29.48 -21.87
C ASN A 193 42.82 -29.97 -20.76
N ALA A 194 41.60 -30.35 -21.16
CA ALA A 194 40.88 -31.43 -20.47
C ALA A 194 41.39 -32.79 -20.97
N SER A 195 42.10 -33.54 -20.12
CA SER A 195 42.62 -34.88 -20.46
C SER A 195 41.47 -35.88 -20.70
N PRO A 196 41.65 -36.90 -21.58
CA PRO A 196 40.66 -37.96 -21.78
C PRO A 196 40.66 -38.93 -20.59
N GLY A 197 40.10 -38.50 -19.44
CA GLY A 197 40.46 -39.09 -18.15
C GLY A 197 39.46 -38.96 -17.00
N ARG A 198 38.16 -38.70 -17.26
CA ARG A 198 37.08 -38.98 -16.27
C ARG A 198 35.71 -39.01 -16.94
N ALA A 199 34.91 -40.03 -16.63
CA ALA A 199 33.52 -40.12 -17.06
C ALA A 199 32.63 -39.21 -16.21
N ALA A 200 32.53 -37.92 -16.59
CA ALA A 200 31.57 -36.99 -16.00
C ALA A 200 30.13 -37.51 -16.19
N SER A 201 29.27 -37.36 -15.18
CA SER A 201 27.94 -37.99 -15.18
C SER A 201 27.08 -37.48 -16.34
N ALA A 202 26.09 -38.26 -16.77
CA ALA A 202 25.30 -37.95 -17.97
C ALA A 202 24.42 -36.68 -17.87
N THR A 203 24.36 -36.06 -16.69
CA THR A 203 23.42 -34.98 -16.31
C THR A 203 24.06 -33.61 -16.11
N ASP A 204 25.38 -33.49 -16.22
CA ASP A 204 26.12 -32.28 -15.82
C ASP A 204 26.27 -31.24 -16.96
N VAL A 205 25.20 -30.98 -17.73
CA VAL A 205 25.21 -29.95 -18.80
C VAL A 205 24.21 -28.82 -18.46
N PRO A 206 24.65 -27.57 -18.30
CA PRO A 206 23.78 -26.44 -17.91
C PRO A 206 22.85 -26.00 -19.05
N PHE A 207 21.76 -25.33 -18.71
CA PHE A 207 20.75 -24.82 -19.66
C PHE A 207 20.96 -23.34 -20.02
N SER A 208 20.83 -23.00 -21.30
CA SER A 208 20.82 -21.62 -21.78
C SER A 208 19.65 -20.82 -21.21
N ILE A 209 19.77 -19.48 -21.20
CA ILE A 209 18.68 -18.56 -20.80
C ILE A 209 17.40 -18.82 -21.63
N SER A 210 17.55 -19.05 -22.94
CA SER A 210 16.43 -19.39 -23.84
C SER A 210 15.77 -20.73 -23.47
N THR A 211 16.53 -21.74 -23.08
CA THR A 211 15.98 -23.03 -22.65
C THR A 211 15.26 -22.92 -21.30
N LYS A 212 15.76 -22.07 -20.38
CA LYS A 212 15.09 -21.79 -19.11
C LYS A 212 13.74 -21.11 -19.32
N ARG A 213 13.66 -20.08 -20.17
CA ARG A 213 12.40 -19.43 -20.57
C ARG A 213 11.35 -20.41 -21.12
N VAL A 214 11.79 -21.37 -21.92
CA VAL A 214 10.91 -22.41 -22.47
C VAL A 214 10.33 -23.32 -21.37
N LEU A 215 11.12 -23.69 -20.37
CA LEU A 215 10.65 -24.49 -19.22
C LEU A 215 9.75 -23.66 -18.28
N GLU A 216 10.04 -22.36 -18.12
CA GLU A 216 9.19 -21.41 -17.40
C GLU A 216 7.81 -21.27 -18.08
N ALA A 217 7.78 -21.09 -19.41
CA ALA A 217 6.55 -21.02 -20.20
C ALA A 217 5.72 -22.33 -20.14
N ALA A 218 6.37 -23.49 -20.14
CA ALA A 218 5.71 -24.79 -19.98
C ALA A 218 5.03 -24.92 -18.60
N LEU A 219 5.67 -24.40 -17.55
CA LEU A 219 5.16 -24.37 -16.18
C LEU A 219 4.05 -23.32 -16.01
N GLU A 220 4.12 -22.19 -16.70
CA GLU A 220 3.04 -21.20 -16.75
C GLU A 220 1.81 -21.75 -17.47
N TYR A 221 1.98 -22.42 -18.63
CA TYR A 221 0.89 -23.07 -19.36
C TYR A 221 0.19 -24.14 -18.51
N SER A 222 0.97 -24.96 -17.80
CA SER A 222 0.45 -25.95 -16.82
C SER A 222 -0.43 -25.29 -15.76
N ARG A 223 0.06 -24.21 -15.12
CA ARG A 223 -0.69 -23.44 -14.12
C ARG A 223 -1.95 -22.78 -14.69
N ALA A 224 -1.87 -22.16 -15.86
CA ALA A 224 -2.99 -21.47 -16.51
C ALA A 224 -4.14 -22.42 -16.91
N ARG A 225 -3.86 -23.72 -17.07
CA ARG A 225 -4.85 -24.77 -17.30
C ARG A 225 -5.21 -25.57 -16.03
N ALA A 226 -4.72 -25.16 -14.87
CA ALA A 226 -4.85 -25.87 -13.59
C ALA A 226 -4.33 -27.33 -13.61
N HIS A 227 -3.39 -27.65 -14.50
CA HIS A 227 -2.71 -28.94 -14.51
C HIS A 227 -1.76 -28.99 -13.30
N ASN A 228 -1.81 -30.08 -12.53
CA ASN A 228 -0.92 -30.25 -11.37
C ASN A 228 0.43 -30.90 -11.72
N PHE A 229 0.63 -31.22 -13.00
CA PHE A 229 1.83 -31.84 -13.57
C PHE A 229 2.28 -31.13 -14.84
N ILE A 230 3.50 -31.46 -15.29
CA ILE A 230 4.16 -30.97 -16.50
C ILE A 230 4.64 -32.21 -17.26
N ALA A 231 4.07 -32.43 -18.45
CA ALA A 231 4.38 -33.54 -19.35
C ALA A 231 5.24 -33.05 -20.54
N PRO A 232 5.88 -33.92 -21.34
CA PRO A 232 6.64 -33.52 -22.53
C PRO A 232 5.88 -32.57 -23.46
N GLU A 233 4.57 -32.74 -23.58
CA GLU A 233 3.67 -31.94 -24.39
C GLU A 233 3.55 -30.50 -23.87
N HIS A 234 3.64 -30.28 -22.55
CA HIS A 234 3.75 -28.92 -21.99
C HIS A 234 5.08 -28.26 -22.38
N ILE A 235 6.18 -29.03 -22.35
CA ILE A 235 7.50 -28.55 -22.73
C ILE A 235 7.54 -28.25 -24.24
N ALA A 236 6.91 -29.09 -25.06
CA ALA A 236 6.75 -28.87 -26.49
C ALA A 236 5.94 -27.59 -26.78
N ILE A 237 4.81 -27.38 -26.08
CA ILE A 237 4.02 -26.15 -26.20
C ILE A 237 4.87 -24.93 -25.80
N GLY A 238 5.53 -24.97 -24.64
CA GLY A 238 6.42 -23.89 -24.18
C GLY A 238 7.56 -23.60 -25.18
N LEU A 239 8.11 -24.65 -25.79
CA LEU A 239 9.14 -24.56 -26.84
C LEU A 239 8.59 -23.88 -28.09
N PHE A 240 7.38 -24.24 -28.54
CA PHE A 240 6.76 -23.66 -29.73
C PHE A 240 6.25 -22.22 -29.49
N THR A 241 6.01 -21.80 -28.25
CA THR A 241 5.55 -20.44 -27.91
C THR A 241 6.66 -19.47 -27.47
N ALA A 242 7.76 -19.95 -26.89
CA ALA A 242 8.75 -19.13 -26.19
C ALA A 242 10.22 -19.38 -26.60
N ASP A 243 10.48 -20.22 -27.61
CA ASP A 243 11.80 -20.30 -28.26
C ASP A 243 12.12 -19.02 -29.04
N ASP A 244 13.37 -18.56 -28.97
CA ASP A 244 13.90 -17.43 -29.76
C ASP A 244 14.11 -17.82 -31.26
N GLY A 245 13.25 -18.68 -31.81
CA GLY A 245 13.23 -19.15 -33.20
C GLY A 245 14.31 -20.18 -33.58
N SER A 246 15.11 -20.68 -32.64
CA SER A 246 16.19 -21.65 -32.92
C SER A 246 15.67 -23.06 -33.16
N ALA A 247 14.77 -23.57 -32.31
CA ALA A 247 14.04 -24.81 -32.57
C ALA A 247 13.04 -24.64 -33.72
N GLY A 248 12.45 -23.46 -33.88
CA GLY A 248 11.60 -23.11 -35.02
C GLY A 248 12.30 -23.27 -36.38
N GLN A 249 13.60 -22.93 -36.48
CA GLN A 249 14.40 -23.14 -37.69
C GLN A 249 14.62 -24.63 -38.00
N VAL A 250 14.83 -25.47 -36.98
CA VAL A 250 14.96 -26.93 -37.13
C VAL A 250 13.66 -27.51 -37.70
N LEU A 251 12.52 -27.20 -37.10
CA LEU A 251 11.19 -27.68 -37.52
C LEU A 251 10.85 -27.22 -38.95
N LYS A 252 11.17 -25.97 -39.29
CA LYS A 252 10.99 -25.43 -40.65
C LYS A 252 11.88 -26.15 -41.67
N ARG A 253 13.08 -26.59 -41.29
CA ARG A 253 13.99 -27.37 -42.17
C ARG A 253 13.55 -28.83 -42.31
N LEU A 254 12.84 -29.37 -41.32
CA LEU A 254 12.15 -30.66 -41.38
C LEU A 254 10.80 -30.60 -42.12
N GLY A 255 10.35 -29.40 -42.55
CA GLY A 255 9.15 -29.22 -43.37
C GLY A 255 7.83 -29.26 -42.61
N VAL A 256 7.84 -29.21 -41.26
CA VAL A 256 6.64 -29.39 -40.42
C VAL A 256 6.09 -28.05 -39.92
N ASP A 257 4.76 -27.93 -39.93
CA ASP A 257 4.03 -26.76 -39.41
C ASP A 257 3.88 -26.80 -37.89
N VAL A 258 4.46 -25.80 -37.22
CA VAL A 258 4.44 -25.64 -35.76
C VAL A 258 3.00 -25.52 -35.22
N ASN A 259 2.05 -25.00 -36.00
CA ASN A 259 0.65 -24.89 -35.58
C ASN A 259 -0.03 -26.26 -35.45
N GLN A 260 0.36 -27.23 -36.28
CA GLN A 260 -0.17 -28.60 -36.24
C GLN A 260 0.42 -29.36 -35.06
N LEU A 261 1.73 -29.21 -34.80
CA LEU A 261 2.41 -29.73 -33.61
C LEU A 261 1.79 -29.17 -32.31
N LEU A 262 1.48 -27.88 -32.26
CA LEU A 262 0.80 -27.23 -31.13
C LEU A 262 -0.60 -27.81 -30.89
N ALA A 263 -1.38 -28.01 -31.96
CA ALA A 263 -2.73 -28.57 -31.86
C ALA A 263 -2.71 -30.02 -31.35
N GLU A 264 -1.81 -30.86 -31.87
CA GLU A 264 -1.67 -32.25 -31.45
C GLU A 264 -1.13 -32.38 -30.01
N ALA A 265 -0.15 -31.55 -29.60
CA ALA A 265 0.32 -31.52 -28.21
C ALA A 265 -0.80 -31.13 -27.23
N ALA A 266 -1.62 -30.13 -27.58
CA ALA A 266 -2.77 -29.74 -26.77
C ALA A 266 -3.87 -30.82 -26.72
N SER A 267 -4.12 -31.51 -27.84
CA SER A 267 -5.03 -32.65 -27.95
C SER A 267 -4.60 -33.80 -27.02
N ARG A 268 -3.32 -34.18 -27.06
CA ARG A 268 -2.76 -35.25 -26.22
C ARG A 268 -2.86 -34.95 -24.73
N LEU A 269 -2.61 -33.72 -24.30
CA LEU A 269 -2.82 -33.31 -22.90
C LEU A 269 -4.28 -33.47 -22.46
N GLN A 270 -5.25 -33.18 -23.34
CA GLN A 270 -6.66 -33.39 -23.03
C GLN A 270 -7.03 -34.88 -22.90
N VAL A 271 -6.33 -35.77 -23.63
CA VAL A 271 -6.49 -37.24 -23.52
C VAL A 271 -5.80 -37.82 -22.28
N GLU A 272 -4.63 -37.32 -21.87
CA GLU A 272 -4.00 -37.77 -20.61
C GLU A 272 -4.88 -37.43 -19.39
N LEU A 273 -5.47 -36.23 -19.33
CA LEU A 273 -6.42 -35.84 -18.27
C LEU A 273 -7.64 -36.77 -18.18
N ALA A 274 -8.17 -37.21 -19.32
CA ALA A 274 -9.32 -38.12 -19.38
C ALA A 274 -8.99 -39.54 -18.89
N ARG A 275 -7.72 -39.97 -18.95
CA ARG A 275 -7.27 -41.28 -18.43
C ARG A 275 -7.13 -41.29 -16.91
N ASP A 276 -6.84 -40.14 -16.29
CA ASP A 276 -6.58 -40.00 -14.85
C ASP A 276 -7.86 -39.86 -14.00
N GLY A 277 -9.04 -40.03 -14.59
CA GLY A 277 -10.32 -40.15 -13.88
C GLY A 277 -10.80 -38.89 -13.17
N ARG A 278 -10.32 -37.70 -13.56
CA ARG A 278 -10.69 -36.41 -12.97
C ARG A 278 -11.33 -35.49 -13.99
N GLU A 279 -12.66 -35.50 -14.03
CA GLU A 279 -13.48 -34.44 -14.61
C GLU A 279 -13.01 -33.05 -14.12
N PRO A 280 -12.78 -32.07 -15.00
CA PRO A 280 -12.45 -30.71 -14.59
C PRO A 280 -13.70 -30.05 -13.98
N SER A 281 -13.66 -29.76 -12.67
CA SER A 281 -14.69 -28.95 -12.03
C SER A 281 -14.76 -27.58 -12.72
N GLY A 282 -15.94 -27.25 -13.26
CA GLY A 282 -16.08 -26.24 -14.31
C GLY A 282 -15.65 -24.82 -13.92
N GLY A 283 -14.87 -24.18 -14.79
CA GLY A 283 -14.46 -22.78 -14.66
C GLY A 283 -14.04 -22.18 -16.01
N PHE A 284 -14.74 -21.12 -16.42
CA PHE A 284 -14.36 -20.17 -17.49
C PHE A 284 -13.86 -20.73 -18.84
N GLN A 285 -14.78 -20.94 -19.78
CA GLN A 285 -14.50 -20.77 -21.22
C GLN A 285 -15.22 -19.55 -21.80
N LYS A 286 -14.54 -18.41 -21.74
CA LYS A 286 -14.67 -17.21 -22.58
C LYS A 286 -13.31 -16.48 -22.46
N THR A 287 -12.61 -16.09 -23.52
CA THR A 287 -12.99 -15.89 -24.93
C THR A 287 -11.87 -16.34 -25.89
N PHE A 288 -12.20 -16.60 -27.18
CA PHE A 288 -11.54 -15.99 -28.35
C PHE A 288 -12.04 -16.61 -29.67
N SER A 289 -13.06 -16.01 -30.27
CA SER A 289 -13.40 -16.20 -31.69
C SER A 289 -13.91 -14.87 -32.27
N LYS A 290 -13.60 -14.60 -33.54
CA LYS A 290 -13.79 -13.28 -34.16
C LYS A 290 -15.11 -13.18 -34.93
N LYS A 291 -15.72 -11.99 -34.88
CA LYS A 291 -16.64 -11.38 -35.86
C LYS A 291 -17.87 -12.20 -36.31
N SER A 292 -19.05 -11.70 -35.98
CA SER A 292 -20.06 -11.41 -37.00
C SER A 292 -20.95 -10.23 -36.56
N SER A 293 -21.37 -9.41 -37.52
CA SER A 293 -22.27 -8.28 -37.31
C SER A 293 -23.73 -8.69 -37.53
N ALA A 294 -24.59 -8.48 -36.54
CA ALA A 294 -26.05 -8.57 -36.68
C ALA A 294 -26.74 -7.52 -35.79
N LYS A 295 -27.95 -7.11 -36.20
CA LYS A 295 -28.84 -6.20 -35.44
C LYS A 295 -29.64 -6.99 -34.39
N ILE A 296 -30.55 -6.29 -33.68
CA ILE A 296 -31.49 -6.72 -32.60
C ILE A 296 -30.90 -6.41 -31.20
N SER A 297 -31.56 -5.65 -30.33
CA SER A 297 -32.75 -4.80 -30.49
C SER A 297 -32.75 -3.66 -29.46
N SER A 298 -33.54 -2.62 -29.70
CA SER A 298 -33.67 -1.44 -28.83
C SER A 298 -34.51 -1.73 -27.58
N GLU A 299 -33.97 -1.46 -26.39
CA GLU A 299 -34.79 -1.08 -25.23
C GLU A 299 -33.96 -0.19 -24.27
N ASN A 300 -34.42 1.05 -24.09
CA ASN A 300 -34.04 2.00 -23.04
C ASN A 300 -32.55 2.15 -22.69
N THR A 301 -31.73 2.60 -23.64
CA THR A 301 -30.64 3.53 -23.29
C THR A 301 -31.27 4.77 -22.67
N LYS A 302 -31.08 4.99 -21.36
CA LYS A 302 -31.18 6.36 -20.82
C LYS A 302 -30.19 7.22 -21.58
N GLU A 303 -30.59 8.42 -21.97
CA GLU A 303 -29.63 9.46 -22.33
C GLU A 303 -28.75 9.70 -21.10
N GLU A 304 -27.43 9.50 -21.23
CA GLU A 304 -26.49 9.77 -20.14
C GLU A 304 -26.63 11.25 -19.75
N SER A 305 -27.04 11.51 -18.50
CA SER A 305 -27.31 12.90 -18.13
C SER A 305 -26.00 13.66 -18.01
N VAL A 306 -26.02 14.96 -18.28
CA VAL A 306 -24.84 15.83 -18.15
C VAL A 306 -24.30 15.82 -16.71
N LEU A 307 -25.14 15.42 -15.75
CA LEU A 307 -24.75 15.20 -14.35
C LEU A 307 -23.90 13.93 -14.20
N ASP A 308 -24.27 12.82 -14.84
CA ASP A 308 -23.52 11.56 -14.78
C ASP A 308 -22.15 11.67 -15.51
N GLN A 309 -22.00 12.65 -16.41
CA GLN A 309 -20.76 12.94 -17.16
C GLN A 309 -19.77 13.84 -16.41
N PHE A 310 -20.21 14.67 -15.47
CA PHE A 310 -19.36 15.66 -14.77
C PHE A 310 -19.42 15.59 -13.24
N CYS A 311 -20.30 14.75 -12.66
CA CYS A 311 -20.46 14.61 -11.22
C CYS A 311 -20.38 13.15 -10.76
N VAL A 312 -19.87 12.93 -9.56
CA VAL A 312 -19.87 11.64 -8.86
C VAL A 312 -20.94 11.64 -7.77
N ASP A 313 -21.86 10.67 -7.79
CA ASP A 313 -22.89 10.51 -6.76
C ASP A 313 -22.29 9.91 -5.47
N LEU A 314 -22.08 10.76 -4.47
CA LEU A 314 -21.58 10.34 -3.16
C LEU A 314 -22.65 9.58 -2.36
N THR A 315 -23.94 9.83 -2.61
CA THR A 315 -25.04 9.12 -1.93
C THR A 315 -25.17 7.69 -2.45
N ALA A 316 -24.95 7.46 -3.75
CA ALA A 316 -24.87 6.10 -4.32
C ALA A 316 -23.63 5.35 -3.78
N ARG A 317 -22.45 5.96 -3.81
CA ARG A 317 -21.23 5.36 -3.25
C ARG A 317 -21.34 5.08 -1.75
N ALA A 318 -22.07 5.90 -1.00
CA ALA A 318 -22.39 5.65 0.40
C ALA A 318 -23.28 4.41 0.58
N SER A 319 -24.35 4.25 -0.22
CA SER A 319 -25.23 3.07 -0.13
C SER A 319 -24.56 1.77 -0.60
N GLU A 320 -23.52 1.86 -1.43
CA GLU A 320 -22.69 0.74 -1.87
C GLU A 320 -21.53 0.41 -0.89
N GLY A 321 -21.30 1.23 0.15
CA GLY A 321 -20.18 1.06 1.08
C GLY A 321 -18.80 1.43 0.51
N LEU A 322 -18.75 2.15 -0.62
CA LEU A 322 -17.52 2.56 -1.32
C LEU A 322 -16.92 3.88 -0.79
N ILE A 323 -17.26 4.25 0.44
CA ILE A 323 -16.79 5.45 1.14
C ILE A 323 -16.11 5.02 2.46
N ASP A 324 -15.22 5.86 2.99
CA ASP A 324 -14.51 5.61 4.23
C ASP A 324 -15.34 6.01 5.48
N PRO A 325 -15.14 5.32 6.62
CA PRO A 325 -15.85 5.65 7.85
C PRO A 325 -15.42 7.04 8.37
N VAL A 326 -16.38 7.95 8.45
CA VAL A 326 -16.14 9.34 8.88
C VAL A 326 -16.21 9.40 10.41
N ILE A 327 -15.08 9.72 11.05
CA ILE A 327 -14.89 9.55 12.50
C ILE A 327 -14.65 10.91 13.16
N GLY A 328 -15.41 11.21 14.22
CA GLY A 328 -15.18 12.39 15.08
C GLY A 328 -15.57 13.75 14.45
N ARG A 329 -16.39 13.75 13.39
CA ARG A 329 -16.84 14.96 12.68
C ARG A 329 -18.35 15.20 12.76
N ASP A 330 -19.03 14.53 13.69
CA ASP A 330 -20.49 14.54 13.85
C ASP A 330 -21.04 15.96 14.05
N THR A 331 -20.30 16.82 14.76
CA THR A 331 -20.62 18.23 14.98
C THR A 331 -20.66 19.03 13.67
N GLU A 332 -19.71 18.81 12.77
CA GLU A 332 -19.61 19.46 11.47
C GLU A 332 -20.68 18.95 10.49
N VAL A 333 -20.94 17.64 10.48
CA VAL A 333 -22.03 17.03 9.68
C VAL A 333 -23.40 17.54 10.14
N GLN A 334 -23.68 17.52 11.45
CA GLN A 334 -24.90 18.12 12.01
C GLN A 334 -24.99 19.63 11.71
N ARG A 335 -23.86 20.36 11.72
CA ARG A 335 -23.84 21.77 11.36
C ARG A 335 -24.17 22.01 9.89
N ILE A 336 -23.71 21.14 8.99
CA ILE A 336 -24.09 21.17 7.57
C ILE A 336 -25.59 20.89 7.40
N ILE A 337 -26.13 19.85 8.06
CA ILE A 337 -27.57 19.53 8.05
C ILE A 337 -28.41 20.72 8.53
N GLN A 338 -28.04 21.36 9.65
CA GLN A 338 -28.68 22.58 10.16
C GLN A 338 -28.70 23.72 9.14
N ILE A 339 -27.65 23.86 8.31
CA ILE A 339 -27.56 24.91 7.30
C ILE A 339 -28.41 24.55 6.08
N LEU A 340 -28.30 23.31 5.58
CA LEU A 340 -29.04 22.84 4.40
C LEU A 340 -30.57 22.92 4.59
N CYS A 341 -31.06 22.75 5.83
CA CYS A 341 -32.49 22.86 6.16
C CYS A 341 -33.01 24.31 6.31
N ARG A 342 -32.20 25.35 6.09
CA ARG A 342 -32.65 26.75 6.23
C ARG A 342 -33.45 27.20 5.01
N ARG A 343 -34.42 28.11 5.21
CA ARG A 343 -35.15 28.77 4.11
C ARG A 343 -34.30 29.79 3.34
N SER A 344 -33.19 30.26 3.90
CA SER A 344 -32.23 31.15 3.24
C SER A 344 -30.83 31.02 3.86
N LYS A 345 -29.79 31.33 3.07
CA LYS A 345 -28.38 31.01 3.40
C LYS A 345 -28.20 29.53 3.77
N ASN A 346 -28.71 28.68 2.87
CA ASN A 346 -28.78 27.22 2.99
C ASN A 346 -27.65 26.49 2.24
N ASN A 347 -26.58 27.21 1.92
CA ASN A 347 -25.39 26.72 1.25
C ASN A 347 -24.21 26.87 2.24
N PRO A 348 -23.73 25.79 2.88
CA PRO A 348 -22.54 25.87 3.72
C PRO A 348 -21.28 26.07 2.87
N ILE A 349 -20.30 26.78 3.42
CA ILE A 349 -18.91 26.76 2.93
C ILE A 349 -17.99 26.27 4.04
N LEU A 350 -17.21 25.24 3.71
CA LEU A 350 -16.27 24.54 4.55
C LEU A 350 -14.91 25.26 4.49
N LEU A 351 -14.52 25.88 5.61
CA LEU A 351 -13.31 26.67 5.76
C LEU A 351 -12.36 26.02 6.75
N GLY A 352 -11.19 25.62 6.29
CA GLY A 352 -10.13 25.01 7.09
C GLY A 352 -8.89 24.81 6.24
N GLU A 353 -7.79 24.36 6.83
CA GLU A 353 -6.54 24.14 6.10
C GLU A 353 -6.63 22.94 5.13
N SER A 354 -5.63 22.75 4.26
CA SER A 354 -5.60 21.54 3.43
C SER A 354 -5.31 20.30 4.28
N GLY A 355 -5.74 19.12 3.83
CA GLY A 355 -5.56 17.84 4.54
C GLY A 355 -6.49 17.57 5.74
N VAL A 356 -7.24 18.56 6.25
CA VAL A 356 -8.08 18.38 7.48
C VAL A 356 -9.34 17.51 7.31
N GLY A 357 -9.56 16.93 6.13
CA GLY A 357 -10.70 16.04 5.84
C GLY A 357 -12.01 16.74 5.45
N LYS A 358 -11.96 17.86 4.69
CA LYS A 358 -13.18 18.61 4.26
C LYS A 358 -14.14 17.73 3.45
N THR A 359 -13.60 17.00 2.48
CA THR A 359 -14.32 16.09 1.58
C THR A 359 -14.98 14.97 2.37
N ALA A 360 -14.26 14.36 3.33
CA ALA A 360 -14.78 13.33 4.22
C ALA A 360 -15.99 13.81 5.06
N ILE A 361 -16.08 15.09 5.43
CA ILE A 361 -17.28 15.61 6.14
C ILE A 361 -18.51 15.64 5.21
N VAL A 362 -18.32 15.84 3.90
CA VAL A 362 -19.41 15.81 2.90
C VAL A 362 -19.79 14.38 2.53
N GLU A 363 -18.82 13.48 2.49
CA GLU A 363 -19.06 12.04 2.41
C GLU A 363 -19.81 11.52 3.65
N GLY A 364 -19.51 12.05 4.84
CA GLY A 364 -20.24 11.78 6.08
C GLY A 364 -21.71 12.18 6.00
N LEU A 365 -22.02 13.35 5.41
CA LEU A 365 -23.40 13.73 5.09
C LEU A 365 -24.05 12.73 4.12
N ALA A 366 -23.32 12.25 3.10
CA ALA A 366 -23.85 11.28 2.15
C ALA A 366 -24.16 9.93 2.82
N ILE A 367 -23.33 9.49 3.78
CA ILE A 367 -23.59 8.34 4.65
C ILE A 367 -24.85 8.57 5.51
N SER A 368 -24.97 9.71 6.20
CA SER A 368 -26.17 10.03 7.00
C SER A 368 -27.45 10.02 6.17
N ILE A 369 -27.41 10.54 4.93
CA ILE A 369 -28.55 10.50 4.00
C ILE A 369 -28.87 9.05 3.59
N ALA A 370 -27.87 8.25 3.22
CA ALA A 370 -28.06 6.85 2.82
C ALA A 370 -28.57 5.96 3.97
N GLN A 371 -28.19 6.26 5.22
CA GLN A 371 -28.66 5.58 6.44
C GLN A 371 -29.99 6.14 6.97
N ALA A 372 -30.55 7.17 6.33
CA ALA A 372 -31.74 7.91 6.75
C ALA A 372 -31.64 8.64 8.11
N ASP A 373 -30.44 8.86 8.65
CA ASP A 373 -30.17 9.68 9.85
C ASP A 373 -30.12 11.19 9.50
N VAL A 374 -31.16 11.67 8.82
CA VAL A 374 -31.33 13.08 8.46
C VAL A 374 -32.80 13.51 8.55
N PRO A 375 -33.09 14.81 8.78
CA PRO A 375 -34.45 15.33 8.71
C PRO A 375 -35.12 15.03 7.37
N ALA A 376 -36.43 14.76 7.38
CA ALA A 376 -37.19 14.28 6.22
C ALA A 376 -37.08 15.14 4.93
N PHE A 377 -36.69 16.42 5.04
CA PHE A 377 -36.38 17.30 3.91
C PHE A 377 -35.14 16.88 3.10
N LEU A 378 -34.21 16.15 3.71
CA LEU A 378 -32.95 15.69 3.09
C LEU A 378 -33.00 14.22 2.64
N LEU A 379 -33.96 13.41 3.12
CA LEU A 379 -34.08 11.99 2.73
C LEU A 379 -34.25 11.74 1.23
N THR A 380 -34.81 12.71 0.50
CA THR A 380 -35.01 12.62 -0.96
C THR A 380 -33.86 13.24 -1.77
N LYS A 381 -32.83 13.76 -1.10
CA LYS A 381 -31.72 14.48 -1.73
C LYS A 381 -30.56 13.55 -2.09
N ARG A 382 -29.84 13.89 -3.18
CA ARG A 382 -28.58 13.24 -3.60
C ARG A 382 -27.44 14.23 -3.48
N VAL A 383 -26.30 13.81 -2.93
CA VAL A 383 -25.07 14.61 -2.84
C VAL A 383 -24.18 14.28 -4.04
N MET A 384 -23.90 15.29 -4.87
CA MET A 384 -23.17 15.16 -6.13
C MET A 384 -21.86 15.93 -6.06
N SER A 385 -20.71 15.25 -6.12
CA SER A 385 -19.39 15.91 -6.21
C SER A 385 -19.11 16.32 -7.64
N LEU A 386 -18.86 17.61 -7.90
CA LEU A 386 -18.48 18.13 -9.21
C LEU A 386 -16.98 17.87 -9.50
N ASP A 387 -16.66 17.18 -10.60
CA ASP A 387 -15.29 17.11 -11.10
C ASP A 387 -14.99 18.34 -11.99
N ILE A 388 -14.24 19.29 -11.41
CA ILE A 388 -13.85 20.53 -12.07
C ILE A 388 -12.80 20.28 -13.17
N ALA A 389 -11.92 19.28 -12.99
CA ALA A 389 -10.91 18.94 -13.98
C ALA A 389 -11.55 18.32 -15.23
N LEU A 390 -12.52 17.41 -15.05
CA LEU A 390 -13.31 16.82 -16.14
C LEU A 390 -14.21 17.86 -16.81
N LEU A 391 -14.81 18.77 -16.05
CA LEU A 391 -15.58 19.91 -16.58
C LEU A 391 -14.74 20.82 -17.49
N MET A 392 -13.47 21.06 -17.13
CA MET A 392 -12.50 21.80 -17.95
C MET A 392 -11.85 20.96 -19.06
N ALA A 393 -11.90 19.62 -18.97
CA ALA A 393 -11.26 18.74 -19.93
C ALA A 393 -11.88 18.88 -21.34
N GLY A 394 -11.05 19.25 -22.31
CA GLY A 394 -11.47 19.39 -23.70
C GLY A 394 -12.29 20.65 -24.02
N SER A 395 -12.57 21.55 -23.08
CA SER A 395 -13.00 22.92 -23.42
C SER A 395 -11.75 23.72 -23.81
N LYS A 396 -11.62 24.07 -25.10
CA LYS A 396 -10.55 24.92 -25.63
C LYS A 396 -10.92 26.40 -25.54
N GLU A 397 -12.20 26.72 -25.57
CA GLU A 397 -12.71 28.08 -25.48
C GLU A 397 -13.55 28.29 -24.21
N ARG A 398 -13.48 29.50 -23.64
CA ARG A 398 -14.21 29.86 -22.40
C ARG A 398 -15.72 29.71 -22.56
N GLY A 399 -16.26 29.97 -23.76
CA GLY A 399 -17.68 29.80 -24.06
C GLY A 399 -18.16 28.35 -23.98
N GLU A 400 -17.31 27.36 -24.29
CA GLU A 400 -17.64 25.94 -24.14
C GLU A 400 -17.80 25.57 -22.66
N LEU A 401 -16.93 26.10 -21.79
CA LEU A 401 -16.98 25.91 -20.34
C LEU A 401 -18.22 26.59 -19.72
N GLU A 402 -18.53 27.82 -20.13
CA GLU A 402 -19.75 28.52 -19.71
C GLU A 402 -21.02 27.78 -20.17
N ALA A 403 -21.02 27.22 -21.38
CA ALA A 403 -22.14 26.41 -21.90
C ALA A 403 -22.32 25.11 -21.08
N ARG A 404 -21.24 24.36 -20.80
CA ARG A 404 -21.27 23.15 -19.95
C ARG A 404 -21.87 23.46 -18.57
N VAL A 405 -21.38 24.51 -17.89
CA VAL A 405 -21.91 24.94 -16.59
C VAL A 405 -23.38 25.34 -16.69
N THR A 406 -23.77 26.05 -17.74
CA THR A 406 -25.17 26.49 -17.91
C THR A 406 -26.11 25.30 -18.09
N THR A 407 -25.73 24.28 -18.87
CA THR A 407 -26.49 23.04 -19.03
C THR A 407 -26.61 22.28 -17.70
N LEU A 408 -25.48 22.06 -17.01
CA LEU A 408 -25.42 21.39 -15.70
C LEU A 408 -26.30 22.10 -14.65
N LEU A 409 -26.24 23.43 -14.58
CA LEU A 409 -27.11 24.23 -13.72
C LEU A 409 -28.60 24.09 -14.09
N SER A 410 -28.93 23.89 -15.37
CA SER A 410 -30.30 23.65 -15.82
C SER A 410 -30.81 22.27 -15.39
N ASP A 411 -29.97 21.23 -15.41
CA ASP A 411 -30.35 19.86 -15.04
C ASP A 411 -30.49 19.68 -13.53
N ILE A 412 -29.65 20.36 -12.73
CA ILE A 412 -29.86 20.47 -11.27
C ILE A 412 -31.22 21.13 -10.97
N GLN A 413 -31.59 22.19 -11.71
CA GLN A 413 -32.87 22.88 -11.52
C GLN A 413 -34.08 22.04 -11.94
N LYS A 414 -33.97 21.23 -13.01
CA LYS A 414 -35.00 20.25 -13.40
C LYS A 414 -35.18 19.16 -12.36
N SER A 415 -34.07 18.67 -11.79
CA SER A 415 -34.08 17.57 -10.80
C SER A 415 -34.60 18.01 -9.43
N GLY A 416 -34.23 19.22 -8.96
CA GLY A 416 -34.69 19.81 -7.69
C GLY A 416 -34.24 19.09 -6.40
N ASN A 417 -33.75 17.86 -6.50
CA ASN A 417 -33.33 17.02 -5.38
C ASN A 417 -31.80 16.88 -5.23
N ILE A 418 -31.01 17.63 -6.00
CA ILE A 418 -29.54 17.56 -5.94
C ILE A 418 -28.98 18.60 -4.97
N ILE A 419 -27.97 18.19 -4.20
CA ILE A 419 -27.06 19.03 -3.44
C ILE A 419 -25.70 18.93 -4.11
N LEU A 420 -25.22 20.01 -4.72
CA LEU A 420 -23.95 20.03 -5.43
C LEU A 420 -22.80 20.29 -4.47
N PHE A 421 -21.89 19.33 -4.29
CA PHE A 421 -20.61 19.56 -3.65
C PHE A 421 -19.60 20.10 -4.68
N ILE A 422 -18.90 21.17 -4.30
CA ILE A 422 -17.84 21.79 -5.07
C ILE A 422 -16.62 21.89 -4.15
N ASP A 423 -15.66 20.98 -4.31
CA ASP A 423 -14.34 21.14 -3.70
C ASP A 423 -13.57 22.27 -4.40
N GLU A 424 -12.56 22.83 -3.72
CA GLU A 424 -11.72 23.93 -4.21
C GLU A 424 -12.50 25.05 -4.96
N VAL A 425 -13.62 25.53 -4.40
CA VAL A 425 -14.60 26.42 -5.08
C VAL A 425 -13.99 27.71 -5.65
N HIS A 426 -12.81 28.10 -5.14
CA HIS A 426 -12.04 29.23 -5.66
C HIS A 426 -11.64 29.02 -7.14
N THR A 427 -11.36 27.80 -7.59
CA THR A 427 -10.93 27.46 -8.96
C THR A 427 -11.98 27.88 -10.00
N LEU A 428 -13.26 27.57 -9.77
CA LEU A 428 -14.37 28.00 -10.64
C LEU A 428 -14.49 29.53 -10.70
N ILE A 429 -14.20 30.21 -9.59
CA ILE A 429 -14.28 31.68 -9.50
C ILE A 429 -13.12 32.33 -10.26
N ASP A 430 -11.89 31.79 -10.11
CA ASP A 430 -10.67 32.32 -10.72
C ASP A 430 -10.41 31.86 -12.17
N SER A 431 -11.11 30.83 -12.66
CA SER A 431 -11.03 30.36 -14.05
C SER A 431 -11.19 31.47 -15.12
N GLY A 432 -11.87 32.57 -14.80
CA GLY A 432 -12.01 33.74 -15.67
C GLY A 432 -10.84 34.74 -15.65
N THR A 433 -9.94 34.69 -14.66
CA THR A 433 -8.93 35.74 -14.38
C THR A 433 -7.59 35.53 -15.08
N VAL A 434 -7.27 34.31 -15.50
CA VAL A 434 -5.98 33.97 -16.13
C VAL A 434 -5.91 34.52 -17.56
N GLY A 435 -5.55 35.79 -17.68
CA GLY A 435 -5.26 36.49 -18.92
C GLY A 435 -4.29 37.64 -18.65
N ARG A 436 -3.10 37.61 -19.27
CA ARG A 436 -2.10 38.68 -19.10
C ARG A 436 -2.64 40.00 -19.66
N GLY A 437 -2.92 40.94 -18.76
CA GLY A 437 -3.10 42.35 -19.12
C GLY A 437 -4.54 42.86 -19.28
N ASN A 438 -5.37 42.73 -18.24
CA ASN A 438 -6.12 43.92 -17.78
C ASN A 438 -6.71 43.77 -16.36
N LYS A 439 -6.69 44.87 -15.59
CA LYS A 439 -7.40 44.96 -14.30
C LYS A 439 -8.86 45.33 -14.53
N GLY A 440 -9.68 44.38 -15.00
CA GLY A 440 -11.13 44.57 -15.07
C GLY A 440 -11.89 43.56 -15.94
N SER A 441 -13.04 43.11 -15.43
CA SER A 441 -14.11 42.45 -16.19
C SER A 441 -13.76 41.17 -16.98
N GLY A 442 -13.09 40.21 -16.33
CA GLY A 442 -13.31 38.81 -16.69
C GLY A 442 -14.71 38.37 -16.22
N LEU A 443 -15.55 37.88 -17.14
CA LEU A 443 -16.80 37.18 -16.77
C LEU A 443 -16.41 35.82 -16.18
N GLY A 444 -16.34 35.73 -14.85
CA GLY A 444 -16.09 34.46 -14.16
C GLY A 444 -17.37 33.63 -14.02
N ILE A 445 -17.23 32.30 -13.96
CA ILE A 445 -18.32 31.32 -13.81
C ILE A 445 -19.20 31.63 -12.58
N ALA A 446 -18.62 32.25 -11.55
CA ALA A 446 -19.33 32.83 -10.40
C ALA A 446 -20.58 33.65 -10.79
N ASN A 447 -20.57 34.36 -11.92
CA ASN A 447 -21.70 35.15 -12.40
C ASN A 447 -22.87 34.30 -12.92
N LEU A 448 -22.62 33.10 -13.43
CA LEU A 448 -23.65 32.13 -13.81
C LEU A 448 -24.30 31.47 -12.58
N ILE A 449 -23.50 31.28 -11.51
CA ILE A 449 -23.91 30.59 -10.27
C ILE A 449 -24.68 31.52 -9.32
N LYS A 450 -24.29 32.80 -9.21
CA LYS A 450 -24.91 33.82 -8.31
C LYS A 450 -26.45 33.90 -8.38
N PRO A 451 -27.12 33.91 -9.55
CA PRO A 451 -28.58 34.03 -9.62
C PRO A 451 -29.28 32.78 -9.04
N SER A 452 -28.75 31.60 -9.32
CA SER A 452 -29.30 30.31 -8.88
C SER A 452 -29.19 30.13 -7.37
N LEU A 453 -28.02 30.46 -6.77
CA LEU A 453 -27.85 30.56 -5.32
C LEU A 453 -28.71 31.67 -4.72
N GLY A 454 -28.86 32.78 -5.46
CA GLY A 454 -29.61 33.96 -5.01
C GLY A 454 -31.11 33.72 -4.86
N ARG A 455 -31.68 32.84 -5.68
CA ARG A 455 -33.09 32.42 -5.68
C ARG A 455 -33.34 31.11 -4.91
N GLY A 456 -32.31 30.44 -4.41
CA GLY A 456 -32.42 29.13 -3.75
C GLY A 456 -32.77 27.98 -4.71
N GLN A 457 -32.55 28.16 -6.01
CA GLN A 457 -32.77 27.15 -7.05
C GLN A 457 -31.59 26.18 -7.19
N LEU A 458 -30.40 26.61 -6.78
CA LEU A 458 -29.24 25.76 -6.55
C LEU A 458 -29.01 25.66 -5.05
N GLN A 459 -28.82 24.43 -4.56
CA GLN A 459 -28.29 24.15 -3.23
C GLN A 459 -26.90 23.52 -3.38
N CYS A 460 -25.89 24.10 -2.73
CA CYS A 460 -24.52 23.58 -2.80
C CYS A 460 -23.82 23.56 -1.44
N ILE A 461 -22.80 22.71 -1.36
CA ILE A 461 -21.78 22.68 -0.32
C ILE A 461 -20.46 23.06 -1.02
N ALA A 462 -19.74 24.03 -0.50
CA ALA A 462 -18.47 24.46 -1.07
C ALA A 462 -17.30 24.19 -0.10
N ALA A 463 -16.11 23.87 -0.60
CA ALA A 463 -14.88 23.77 0.22
C ALA A 463 -13.72 24.58 -0.40
N THR A 464 -12.82 25.08 0.45
CA THR A 464 -11.68 25.95 0.09
C THR A 464 -10.75 26.09 1.31
N THR A 465 -9.51 26.58 1.17
CA THR A 465 -8.69 27.00 2.33
C THR A 465 -9.06 28.38 2.87
N ILE A 466 -8.60 28.70 4.08
CA ILE A 466 -8.84 30.00 4.71
C ILE A 466 -8.18 31.13 3.90
N ASP A 467 -7.00 30.88 3.34
CA ASP A 467 -6.28 31.88 2.54
C ASP A 467 -6.80 32.01 1.11
N GLU A 468 -7.23 30.93 0.45
CA GLU A 468 -8.01 31.03 -0.79
C GLU A 468 -9.29 31.86 -0.58
N TYR A 469 -10.00 31.62 0.52
CA TYR A 469 -11.23 32.35 0.85
C TYR A 469 -10.97 33.86 0.97
N ARG A 470 -9.91 34.27 1.67
CA ARG A 470 -9.46 35.67 1.77
C ARG A 470 -9.03 36.23 0.41
N MET A 471 -8.25 35.47 -0.35
CA MET A 471 -7.66 35.93 -1.60
C MET A 471 -8.66 36.02 -2.76
N HIS A 472 -9.68 35.16 -2.82
CA HIS A 472 -10.56 35.06 -3.98
C HIS A 472 -12.02 35.34 -3.64
N LEU A 473 -12.57 34.70 -2.60
CA LEU A 473 -14.00 34.75 -2.29
C LEU A 473 -14.43 36.02 -1.54
N GLU A 474 -13.68 36.47 -0.53
CA GLU A 474 -14.05 37.59 0.35
C GLU A 474 -14.21 38.92 -0.41
N LYS A 475 -13.52 39.05 -1.55
CA LYS A 475 -13.67 40.18 -2.49
C LYS A 475 -15.10 40.26 -3.07
N ASP A 476 -15.77 39.13 -3.28
CA ASP A 476 -17.13 39.08 -3.84
C ASP A 476 -18.21 39.03 -2.75
N LYS A 477 -18.55 40.23 -2.27
CA LYS A 477 -19.62 40.43 -1.29
C LYS A 477 -21.01 39.96 -1.77
N ALA A 478 -21.24 39.72 -3.07
CA ALA A 478 -22.52 39.22 -3.56
C ALA A 478 -22.61 37.68 -3.44
N PHE A 479 -21.51 36.98 -3.71
CA PHE A 479 -21.38 35.52 -3.56
C PHE A 479 -21.35 35.12 -2.09
N VAL A 480 -20.45 35.71 -1.28
CA VAL A 480 -20.29 35.40 0.16
C VAL A 480 -21.59 35.57 0.95
N ARG A 481 -22.45 36.54 0.59
CA ARG A 481 -23.77 36.74 1.23
C ARG A 481 -24.76 35.57 1.10
N ARG A 482 -24.51 34.62 0.18
CA ARG A 482 -25.34 33.43 -0.07
C ARG A 482 -24.83 32.17 0.63
N LEU A 483 -23.58 32.20 1.08
CA LEU A 483 -22.92 31.13 1.81
C LEU A 483 -23.04 31.32 3.33
N GLN A 484 -22.82 30.24 4.07
CA GLN A 484 -22.75 30.24 5.53
C GLN A 484 -21.47 29.48 5.95
N PRO A 485 -20.45 30.15 6.52
CA PRO A 485 -19.22 29.47 6.89
C PRO A 485 -19.42 28.44 8.00
N VAL A 486 -18.70 27.33 7.85
CA VAL A 486 -18.45 26.27 8.83
C VAL A 486 -16.93 26.15 8.94
N TRP A 487 -16.40 26.40 10.13
CA TRP A 487 -14.96 26.28 10.39
C TRP A 487 -14.62 24.83 10.73
N ILE A 488 -13.57 24.30 10.08
CA ILE A 488 -13.06 22.94 10.30
C ILE A 488 -11.63 23.09 10.80
N ASN A 489 -11.40 22.65 12.03
CA ASN A 489 -10.07 22.63 12.64
C ASN A 489 -9.34 21.32 12.29
N GLU A 490 -8.01 21.34 12.37
CA GLU A 490 -7.19 20.14 12.52
C GLU A 490 -7.73 19.29 13.69
N PRO A 491 -7.89 17.96 13.54
CA PRO A 491 -8.35 17.08 14.61
C PRO A 491 -7.28 16.96 15.71
N SER A 492 -7.68 16.54 16.92
CA SER A 492 -6.68 16.22 17.95
C SER A 492 -5.86 14.97 17.57
N GLN A 493 -4.74 14.73 18.25
CA GLN A 493 -3.93 13.53 18.02
C GLN A 493 -4.74 12.25 18.32
N ASP A 494 -5.52 12.26 19.41
CA ASP A 494 -6.41 11.15 19.79
C ASP A 494 -7.49 10.91 18.72
N ASP A 495 -8.03 11.97 18.11
CA ASP A 495 -8.98 11.85 17.00
C ASP A 495 -8.33 11.31 15.73
N ALA A 496 -7.11 11.75 15.41
CA ALA A 496 -6.35 11.27 14.26
C ALA A 496 -5.98 9.77 14.40
N VAL A 497 -5.64 9.31 15.60
CA VAL A 497 -5.46 7.87 15.89
C VAL A 497 -6.76 7.11 15.64
N ARG A 498 -7.91 7.62 16.12
CA ARG A 498 -9.22 6.99 15.88
C ARG A 498 -9.59 6.94 14.39
N ILE A 499 -9.29 7.99 13.62
CA ILE A 499 -9.47 8.01 12.15
C ILE A 499 -8.63 6.91 11.50
N LEU A 500 -7.34 6.82 11.83
CA LEU A 500 -6.42 5.82 11.26
C LEU A 500 -6.80 4.39 11.63
N LEU A 501 -7.27 4.14 12.86
CA LEU A 501 -7.81 2.83 13.25
C LEU A 501 -9.03 2.41 12.41
N GLY A 502 -9.87 3.37 11.99
CA GLY A 502 -10.99 3.11 11.08
C GLY A 502 -10.59 2.90 9.62
N LEU A 503 -9.47 3.48 9.19
CA LEU A 503 -8.91 3.28 7.85
C LEU A 503 -8.01 2.03 7.73
N ARG A 504 -7.46 1.54 8.85
CA ARG A 504 -6.43 0.49 8.90
C ARG A 504 -6.75 -0.71 8.01
N GLU A 505 -7.94 -1.28 8.13
CA GLU A 505 -8.32 -2.51 7.40
C GLU A 505 -8.22 -2.35 5.87
N LYS A 506 -8.50 -1.14 5.35
CA LYS A 506 -8.41 -0.85 3.91
C LYS A 506 -6.94 -0.75 3.46
N TYR A 507 -6.07 -0.12 4.24
CA TYR A 507 -4.63 -0.04 3.96
C TYR A 507 -3.92 -1.40 4.12
N GLU A 508 -4.27 -2.19 5.15
CA GLU A 508 -3.76 -3.55 5.35
C GLU A 508 -4.10 -4.45 4.14
N ALA A 509 -5.34 -4.40 3.66
CA ALA A 509 -5.78 -5.14 2.48
C ALA A 509 -5.11 -4.63 1.17
N HIS A 510 -4.94 -3.32 1.01
CA HIS A 510 -4.30 -2.74 -0.17
C HIS A 510 -2.82 -3.14 -0.28
N HIS A 511 -2.07 -3.06 0.83
CA HIS A 511 -0.62 -3.31 0.86
C HIS A 511 -0.23 -4.75 1.15
N ASN A 512 -1.15 -5.60 1.63
CA ASN A 512 -0.86 -6.93 2.18
C ASN A 512 0.14 -6.87 3.36
N CYS A 513 -0.12 -5.92 4.25
CA CYS A 513 0.64 -5.71 5.49
C CYS A 513 -0.29 -5.77 6.71
N ARG A 514 0.29 -5.63 7.91
CA ARG A 514 -0.44 -5.36 9.17
C ARG A 514 0.25 -4.23 9.91
N TYR A 515 -0.50 -3.31 10.49
CA TYR A 515 0.06 -2.24 11.30
C TYR A 515 -0.05 -2.58 12.80
N GLU A 516 1.09 -2.63 13.50
CA GLU A 516 1.10 -2.65 14.96
C GLU A 516 0.40 -1.37 15.50
N PRO A 517 -0.41 -1.42 16.57
CA PRO A 517 -1.12 -0.23 17.05
C PRO A 517 -0.13 0.89 17.48
N GLU A 518 1.03 0.51 18.02
CA GLU A 518 2.14 1.40 18.33
C GLU A 518 2.70 2.13 17.08
N ALA A 519 2.56 1.54 15.89
CA ALA A 519 2.94 2.18 14.63
C ALA A 519 1.94 3.28 14.22
N ILE A 520 0.65 3.10 14.53
CA ILE A 520 -0.40 4.09 14.25
C ILE A 520 -0.25 5.30 15.20
N ASP A 521 -0.05 5.05 16.48
CA ASP A 521 0.26 6.09 17.47
C ASP A 521 1.54 6.85 17.10
N ALA A 522 2.58 6.12 16.66
CA ALA A 522 3.82 6.73 16.17
C ALA A 522 3.60 7.59 14.92
N ALA A 523 2.74 7.19 13.98
CA ALA A 523 2.47 7.97 12.77
C ALA A 523 1.87 9.34 13.10
N VAL A 524 0.85 9.38 13.96
CA VAL A 524 0.24 10.65 14.40
C VAL A 524 1.23 11.50 15.17
N TYR A 525 1.93 10.91 16.15
CA TYR A 525 2.87 11.64 17.00
C TYR A 525 4.06 12.21 16.21
N LEU A 526 4.66 11.42 15.30
CA LEU A 526 5.78 11.87 14.48
C LEU A 526 5.33 12.89 13.43
N ALA A 527 4.19 12.70 12.78
CA ALA A 527 3.67 13.68 11.82
C ALA A 527 3.28 15.00 12.49
N ALA A 528 2.64 14.97 13.67
CA ALA A 528 2.31 16.17 14.43
C ALA A 528 3.56 16.93 14.91
N ARG A 529 4.68 16.24 15.14
CA ARG A 529 5.91 16.80 15.75
C ARG A 529 6.99 17.22 14.74
N TYR A 530 7.10 16.53 13.61
CA TYR A 530 8.21 16.71 12.65
C TYR A 530 7.75 17.14 11.24
N ILE A 531 6.45 17.03 10.91
CA ILE A 531 5.88 17.48 9.63
C ILE A 531 4.97 18.69 9.93
N ALA A 532 5.49 19.89 9.74
CA ALA A 532 4.88 21.15 10.16
C ALA A 532 4.27 21.99 9.02
N ASP A 533 4.52 21.60 7.77
CA ASP A 533 3.99 22.16 6.53
C ASP A 533 2.61 21.61 6.15
N ARG A 534 2.17 20.54 6.83
CA ARG A 534 0.88 19.87 6.63
C ARG A 534 0.09 19.71 7.93
N TYR A 535 -1.18 19.34 7.81
CA TYR A 535 -2.13 19.18 8.93
C TYR A 535 -2.65 17.75 9.03
N LEU A 536 -3.05 17.32 10.23
CA LEU A 536 -3.74 16.05 10.47
C LEU A 536 -5.16 16.07 9.84
N PRO A 537 -5.73 14.90 9.48
CA PRO A 537 -5.13 13.57 9.54
C PRO A 537 -4.20 13.23 8.35
N ASP A 538 -4.32 13.95 7.22
CA ASP A 538 -3.57 13.74 5.95
C ASP A 538 -2.12 13.30 6.13
N LYS A 539 -1.29 14.11 6.79
CA LYS A 539 0.13 13.82 6.99
C LYS A 539 0.45 12.55 7.79
N ALA A 540 -0.50 11.99 8.54
CA ALA A 540 -0.35 10.73 9.25
C ALA A 540 -0.91 9.53 8.46
N ILE A 541 -1.89 9.77 7.58
CA ILE A 541 -2.38 8.80 6.60
C ILE A 541 -1.27 8.48 5.60
N ASP A 542 -0.64 9.49 5.01
CA ASP A 542 0.45 9.32 4.04
C ASP A 542 1.66 8.54 4.62
N LEU A 543 2.05 8.80 5.87
CA LEU A 543 3.13 8.05 6.52
C LEU A 543 2.82 6.55 6.62
N ILE A 544 1.56 6.20 6.88
CA ILE A 544 1.08 4.83 6.98
C ILE A 544 0.98 4.17 5.61
N ASP A 545 0.55 4.92 4.58
CA ASP A 545 0.51 4.45 3.20
C ASP A 545 1.93 4.17 2.64
N GLU A 546 2.85 5.13 2.78
CA GLU A 546 4.23 4.96 2.31
C GLU A 546 4.96 3.87 3.11
N ALA A 547 4.76 3.76 4.43
CA ALA A 547 5.35 2.67 5.21
C ALA A 547 4.79 1.29 4.83
N GLY A 548 3.50 1.18 4.52
CA GLY A 548 2.89 -0.05 4.00
C GLY A 548 3.44 -0.44 2.64
N SER A 549 3.51 0.52 1.72
CA SER A 549 4.13 0.38 0.40
C SER A 549 5.60 -0.04 0.50
N ARG A 550 6.38 0.61 1.37
CA ARG A 550 7.77 0.29 1.66
C ARG A 550 7.93 -1.14 2.20
N ALA A 551 7.17 -1.50 3.23
CA ALA A 551 7.23 -2.84 3.84
C ALA A 551 6.93 -3.94 2.81
N ARG A 552 5.93 -3.73 1.94
CA ARG A 552 5.60 -4.61 0.81
C ARG A 552 6.76 -4.74 -0.18
N MET A 553 7.41 -3.63 -0.56
CA MET A 553 8.58 -3.64 -1.44
C MET A 553 9.79 -4.36 -0.81
N GLU A 554 10.08 -4.13 0.47
CA GLU A 554 11.15 -4.82 1.17
C GLU A 554 10.88 -6.32 1.33
N ALA A 555 9.63 -6.72 1.61
CA ALA A 555 9.25 -8.14 1.68
C ALA A 555 9.40 -8.83 0.31
N PHE A 556 9.02 -8.18 -0.78
CA PHE A 556 9.26 -8.68 -2.14
C PHE A 556 10.76 -8.81 -2.45
N LYS A 557 11.57 -7.81 -2.07
CA LYS A 557 13.03 -7.85 -2.22
C LYS A 557 13.66 -9.00 -1.42
N ARG A 558 13.29 -9.18 -0.14
CA ARG A 558 13.74 -10.29 0.72
C ARG A 558 13.40 -11.66 0.11
N LYS A 559 12.16 -11.86 -0.36
CA LYS A 559 11.73 -13.12 -1.02
C LYS A 559 12.56 -13.39 -2.30
N ARG A 560 12.81 -12.37 -3.12
CA ARG A 560 13.68 -12.50 -4.31
C ARG A 560 15.14 -12.80 -3.96
N GLU A 561 15.67 -12.17 -2.92
CA GLU A 561 17.05 -12.41 -2.44
C GLU A 561 17.21 -13.82 -1.87
N GLN A 562 16.22 -14.35 -1.15
CA GLN A 562 16.20 -15.74 -0.69
C GLN A 562 16.19 -16.73 -1.87
N GLN A 563 15.36 -16.49 -2.89
CA GLN A 563 15.32 -17.30 -4.11
C GLN A 563 16.66 -17.30 -4.86
N ILE A 564 17.36 -16.16 -4.91
CA ILE A 564 18.69 -16.04 -5.54
C ILE A 564 19.79 -16.68 -4.66
N GLY A 565 19.71 -16.57 -3.33
CA GLY A 565 20.66 -17.21 -2.41
C GLY A 565 20.59 -18.74 -2.43
N ILE A 566 19.39 -19.31 -2.63
CA ILE A 566 19.21 -20.74 -2.91
C ILE A 566 19.97 -21.11 -4.19
N LEU A 567 19.87 -20.30 -5.25
CA LEU A 567 20.58 -20.48 -6.52
C LEU A 567 22.10 -20.20 -6.44
N SER A 568 22.66 -19.82 -5.28
CA SER A 568 24.11 -19.58 -5.11
C SER A 568 24.86 -20.62 -4.28
N LYS A 569 24.19 -21.65 -3.74
CA LYS A 569 24.90 -22.85 -3.23
C LYS A 569 25.62 -23.58 -4.37
N SER A 570 26.75 -24.22 -4.09
CA SER A 570 27.42 -25.03 -5.11
C SER A 570 26.63 -26.32 -5.40
N PRO A 571 26.77 -26.92 -6.60
CA PRO A 571 26.19 -28.23 -6.88
C PRO A 571 26.64 -29.32 -5.90
N ASP A 572 27.87 -29.23 -5.40
CA ASP A 572 28.44 -30.19 -4.46
C ASP A 572 27.79 -30.12 -3.06
N ASP A 573 27.35 -28.92 -2.64
CA ASP A 573 26.58 -28.76 -1.38
C ASP A 573 25.21 -29.44 -1.50
N TYR A 574 24.52 -29.24 -2.63
CA TYR A 574 23.27 -29.93 -2.92
C TYR A 574 23.42 -31.44 -3.02
N TRP A 575 24.49 -31.94 -3.65
CA TRP A 575 24.78 -33.37 -3.67
C TRP A 575 25.16 -33.92 -2.29
N GLN A 576 25.69 -33.10 -1.37
CA GLN A 576 25.87 -33.50 0.03
C GLN A 576 24.52 -33.58 0.77
N GLU A 577 23.66 -32.57 0.64
CA GLU A 577 22.32 -32.54 1.24
C GLU A 577 21.43 -33.71 0.75
N ILE A 578 21.48 -34.04 -0.55
CA ILE A 578 20.79 -35.23 -1.10
C ILE A 578 21.34 -36.52 -0.47
N ARG A 579 22.66 -36.66 -0.32
CA ARG A 579 23.29 -37.87 0.22
C ARG A 579 23.03 -38.06 1.71
N THR A 580 23.05 -37.00 2.51
CA THR A 580 22.69 -37.10 3.95
C THR A 580 21.22 -37.45 4.11
N VAL A 581 20.33 -36.84 3.32
CA VAL A 581 18.90 -37.19 3.28
C VAL A 581 18.67 -38.65 2.89
N GLN A 582 19.38 -39.17 1.88
CA GLN A 582 19.29 -40.57 1.46
C GLN A 582 19.79 -41.52 2.56
N ALA A 583 20.95 -41.24 3.18
CA ALA A 583 21.49 -42.05 4.26
C ALA A 583 20.57 -42.08 5.50
N MET A 584 19.98 -40.94 5.88
CA MET A 584 18.99 -40.88 6.96
C MET A 584 17.72 -41.68 6.62
N HIS A 585 17.25 -41.63 5.38
CA HIS A 585 16.11 -42.41 4.90
C HIS A 585 16.40 -43.92 4.96
N GLU A 586 17.60 -44.34 4.58
CA GLU A 586 18.06 -45.74 4.62
C GLU A 586 18.17 -46.26 6.06
N VAL A 587 18.71 -45.47 7.00
CA VAL A 587 18.74 -45.78 8.43
C VAL A 587 17.34 -45.92 9.02
N VAL A 588 16.37 -45.08 8.61
CA VAL A 588 14.97 -45.18 9.04
C VAL A 588 14.27 -46.42 8.46
N LEU A 589 14.53 -46.78 7.20
CA LEU A 589 14.02 -48.04 6.64
C LEU A 589 14.63 -49.26 7.34
N ALA A 590 15.92 -49.21 7.67
CA ALA A 590 16.60 -50.27 8.40
C ALA A 590 16.05 -50.45 9.83
N SER A 591 15.64 -49.38 10.51
CA SER A 591 14.99 -49.48 11.83
C SER A 591 13.52 -49.91 11.75
N GLU A 592 12.75 -49.45 10.76
CA GLU A 592 11.40 -49.97 10.48
C GLU A 592 11.44 -51.49 10.19
N LEU A 593 12.46 -51.98 9.47
CA LEU A 593 12.66 -53.41 9.20
C LEU A 593 13.13 -54.20 10.43
N LYS A 594 14.01 -53.65 11.28
CA LYS A 594 14.51 -54.33 12.48
C LYS A 594 13.43 -54.51 13.56
N ASN A 595 12.45 -53.62 13.59
CA ASN A 595 11.35 -53.64 14.55
C ASN A 595 10.19 -54.58 14.14
N GLY A 596 10.39 -55.47 13.17
CA GLY A 596 9.39 -56.44 12.67
C GLY A 596 9.04 -57.60 13.62
N THR A 597 9.32 -57.48 14.92
CA THR A 597 8.98 -58.50 15.94
C THR A 597 8.18 -57.86 17.08
N ALA A 598 7.26 -58.60 17.70
CA ALA A 598 6.14 -58.10 18.50
C ALA A 598 6.49 -57.09 19.62
N PRO A 599 5.57 -56.13 19.94
CA PRO A 599 5.87 -55.01 20.83
C PRO A 599 5.84 -55.40 22.31
N SER A 600 6.74 -54.78 23.09
CA SER A 600 6.68 -54.68 24.55
C SER A 600 6.75 -53.21 24.97
N VAL A 601 5.89 -52.82 25.90
CA VAL A 601 5.82 -51.45 26.45
C VAL A 601 7.05 -51.15 27.31
N ASP A 602 7.73 -50.04 27.03
CA ASP A 602 8.19 -49.13 28.08
C ASP A 602 8.20 -47.69 27.55
N ASP A 603 8.23 -46.71 28.45
CA ASP A 603 7.92 -45.30 28.20
C ASP A 603 9.17 -44.39 28.33
N THR A 604 8.99 -43.10 28.04
CA THR A 604 9.89 -41.96 28.25
C THR A 604 11.01 -41.69 27.23
N LYS A 605 11.26 -40.38 27.02
CA LYS A 605 12.38 -39.74 26.28
C LYS A 605 12.27 -39.66 24.75
N GLU A 606 11.26 -38.93 24.28
CA GLU A 606 11.43 -38.13 23.06
C GLU A 606 12.46 -37.01 23.31
N PRO A 607 13.48 -36.82 22.44
CA PRO A 607 14.30 -35.61 22.44
C PRO A 607 13.60 -34.49 21.65
N MET A 608 13.67 -33.25 22.16
CA MET A 608 13.10 -32.09 21.48
C MET A 608 13.70 -31.88 20.08
N LEU A 609 12.83 -31.76 19.07
CA LEU A 609 13.17 -31.29 17.73
C LEU A 609 12.22 -30.17 17.27
N ASP A 610 11.93 -29.23 18.19
CA ASP A 610 11.28 -27.95 17.86
C ASP A 610 12.24 -27.03 17.10
N SER A 611 12.49 -27.34 15.82
CA SER A 611 13.08 -26.43 14.84
C SER A 611 12.71 -26.87 13.42
N PHE A 612 12.57 -25.91 12.49
CA PHE A 612 12.27 -26.15 11.06
C PHE A 612 10.86 -26.68 10.72
N SER A 613 9.82 -26.06 11.27
CA SER A 613 8.47 -26.04 10.66
C SER A 613 8.24 -24.83 9.74
N SER A 614 9.30 -24.35 9.06
CA SER A 614 9.30 -23.12 8.25
C SER A 614 8.73 -23.34 6.84
N SER A 615 7.44 -23.68 6.74
CA SER A 615 6.75 -23.89 5.46
C SER A 615 5.29 -23.40 5.40
N THR A 616 4.89 -22.52 6.33
CA THR A 616 3.63 -21.75 6.28
C THR A 616 3.85 -20.24 6.12
N ALA A 617 5.10 -19.76 6.22
CA ALA A 617 5.45 -18.33 6.29
C ALA A 617 5.31 -17.56 4.95
N ASP A 618 5.18 -18.24 3.81
CA ASP A 618 5.17 -17.58 2.49
C ASP A 618 4.01 -16.61 2.26
N ASN A 619 2.92 -16.73 3.04
CA ASN A 619 1.74 -15.87 2.99
C ASN A 619 1.50 -15.04 4.26
N GLU A 620 2.46 -14.96 5.19
CA GLU A 620 2.31 -14.03 6.33
C GLU A 620 2.45 -12.57 5.84
N PRO A 621 1.49 -11.68 6.18
CA PRO A 621 1.53 -10.29 5.78
C PRO A 621 2.65 -9.55 6.53
N THR A 622 3.32 -8.63 5.84
CA THR A 622 4.46 -7.89 6.43
C THR A 622 3.96 -7.02 7.57
N VAL A 623 4.55 -7.14 8.76
CA VAL A 623 4.20 -6.28 9.90
C VAL A 623 4.95 -4.95 9.79
N VAL A 624 4.23 -3.84 9.88
CA VAL A 624 4.74 -2.46 9.90
C VAL A 624 4.81 -1.98 11.35
N ARG A 625 5.98 -1.47 11.74
CA ARG A 625 6.30 -1.04 13.11
C ARG A 625 6.46 0.47 13.23
N SER A 626 6.58 0.94 14.47
CA SER A 626 7.02 2.31 14.79
C SER A 626 8.30 2.72 14.05
N ASP A 627 9.22 1.78 13.83
CA ASP A 627 10.54 2.03 13.24
C ASP A 627 10.48 2.22 11.72
N ASP A 628 9.52 1.59 11.05
CA ASP A 628 9.24 1.77 9.61
C ASP A 628 8.59 3.15 9.37
N ILE A 629 7.63 3.52 10.22
CA ILE A 629 7.01 4.85 10.24
C ILE A 629 8.07 5.94 10.53
N ALA A 630 8.97 5.68 11.49
CA ALA A 630 10.09 6.57 11.78
C ALA A 630 11.08 6.66 10.60
N ALA A 631 11.27 5.59 9.81
CA ALA A 631 12.09 5.62 8.60
C ALA A 631 11.52 6.59 7.55
N VAL A 632 10.21 6.51 7.28
CA VAL A 632 9.51 7.39 6.33
C VAL A 632 9.52 8.84 6.83
N ALA A 633 9.14 9.08 8.09
CA ALA A 633 9.15 10.42 8.67
C ALA A 633 10.57 11.03 8.75
N SER A 634 11.63 10.21 8.83
CA SER A 634 13.01 10.67 8.69
C SER A 634 13.35 11.11 7.27
N LEU A 635 12.91 10.34 6.26
CA LEU A 635 13.11 10.66 4.85
C LEU A 635 12.41 11.97 4.45
N TRP A 636 11.19 12.17 4.95
CA TRP A 636 10.38 13.36 4.71
C TRP A 636 10.93 14.63 5.38
N SER A 637 11.30 14.54 6.67
CA SER A 637 11.77 15.70 7.44
C SER A 637 13.26 16.01 7.26
N GLY A 638 14.04 15.08 6.70
CA GLY A 638 15.50 15.14 6.66
C GLY A 638 16.18 14.95 8.03
N ILE A 639 15.41 14.68 9.09
CA ILE A 639 15.92 14.50 10.47
C ILE A 639 15.98 12.99 10.76
N PRO A 640 17.12 12.42 11.20
CA PRO A 640 17.25 10.98 11.43
C PRO A 640 16.54 10.52 12.73
N LEU A 641 15.23 10.28 12.67
CA LEU A 641 14.38 9.93 13.83
C LEU A 641 14.72 8.56 14.43
N GLN A 642 15.22 7.63 13.60
CA GLN A 642 15.67 6.30 14.01
C GLN A 642 16.81 6.34 15.05
N GLN A 643 17.57 7.44 15.09
CA GLN A 643 18.65 7.67 16.07
C GLN A 643 18.17 8.45 17.32
N LEU A 644 16.86 8.64 17.49
CA LEU A 644 16.29 9.48 18.56
C LEU A 644 15.40 8.71 19.54
N THR A 645 14.67 7.66 19.14
CA THR A 645 13.64 7.03 20.00
C THR A 645 14.21 6.38 21.27
N ALA A 646 15.26 5.57 21.15
CA ALA A 646 16.01 5.06 22.30
C ALA A 646 17.09 6.05 22.76
N ASP A 647 17.78 6.68 21.80
CA ASP A 647 19.01 7.43 22.04
C ASP A 647 18.80 8.86 22.55
N ASP A 648 17.65 9.51 22.36
CA ASP A 648 17.41 10.92 22.78
C ASP A 648 17.81 11.15 24.24
N ARG A 649 17.49 10.20 25.13
CA ARG A 649 17.82 10.31 26.56
C ARG A 649 19.34 10.29 26.78
N MET A 650 20.09 9.47 26.05
CA MET A 650 21.56 9.40 26.14
C MET A 650 22.23 10.57 25.41
N LEU A 651 21.68 10.99 24.27
CA LEU A 651 22.05 12.20 23.52
C LEU A 651 21.98 13.45 24.38
N LEU A 652 20.90 13.61 25.16
CA LEU A 652 20.70 14.72 26.10
C LEU A 652 21.60 14.64 27.34
N VAL A 653 21.89 13.43 27.84
CA VAL A 653 22.83 13.24 28.96
C VAL A 653 24.24 13.70 28.57
N GLY A 654 24.70 13.37 27.36
CA GLY A 654 26.04 13.73 26.85
C GLY A 654 26.15 14.97 25.95
N LEU A 655 25.08 15.77 25.77
CA LEU A 655 25.06 16.90 24.82
C LEU A 655 26.17 17.93 25.10
N ASP A 656 26.39 18.22 26.38
CA ASP A 656 27.31 19.25 26.88
C ASP A 656 28.76 18.90 26.50
N GLU A 657 29.13 17.62 26.67
CA GLU A 657 30.44 17.08 26.26
C GLU A 657 30.62 17.02 24.74
N LYS A 658 29.55 16.66 24.01
CA LYS A 658 29.58 16.65 22.53
C LYS A 658 29.84 18.04 21.97
N LEU A 659 29.22 19.07 22.54
CA LEU A 659 29.45 20.47 22.17
C LEU A 659 30.87 20.95 22.56
N ARG A 660 31.33 20.66 23.79
CA ARG A 660 32.68 21.00 24.28
C ARG A 660 33.81 20.45 23.39
N LYS A 661 33.62 19.28 22.78
CA LYS A 661 34.60 18.68 21.84
C LYS A 661 34.83 19.50 20.56
N ARG A 662 33.89 20.36 20.17
CA ARG A 662 33.97 21.21 18.96
C ARG A 662 34.08 22.71 19.29
N ILE A 663 33.52 23.15 20.42
CA ILE A 663 33.45 24.56 20.81
C ILE A 663 34.32 24.80 22.03
N VAL A 664 35.51 25.37 21.80
CA VAL A 664 36.52 25.64 22.83
C VAL A 664 36.28 27.02 23.46
N GLY A 665 36.27 27.10 24.80
CA GLY A 665 36.31 28.36 25.55
C GLY A 665 34.98 29.14 25.61
N GLN A 666 33.84 28.50 25.34
CA GLN A 666 32.50 29.11 25.40
C GLN A 666 31.57 28.35 26.36
N GLU A 667 32.11 27.90 27.49
CA GLU A 667 31.45 26.98 28.43
C GLU A 667 30.08 27.46 28.92
N GLU A 668 29.96 28.74 29.28
CA GLU A 668 28.70 29.33 29.74
C GLU A 668 27.60 29.24 28.66
N ALA A 669 27.96 29.46 27.39
CA ALA A 669 27.03 29.39 26.26
C ALA A 669 26.63 27.94 25.95
N VAL A 670 27.56 26.99 26.01
CA VAL A 670 27.28 25.54 25.88
C VAL A 670 26.33 25.09 26.98
N ASP A 671 26.62 25.40 28.24
CA ASP A 671 25.78 25.04 29.38
C ASP A 671 24.39 25.70 29.30
N ALA A 672 24.29 26.95 28.82
CA ALA A 672 23.02 27.66 28.65
C ALA A 672 22.14 27.02 27.56
N ILE A 673 22.71 26.69 26.40
CA ILE A 673 22.04 25.94 25.32
C ILE A 673 21.56 24.60 25.85
N SER A 674 22.46 23.80 26.42
CA SER A 674 22.15 22.46 26.90
C SER A 674 21.03 22.46 27.93
N ARG A 675 21.06 23.40 28.90
CA ARG A 675 19.96 23.58 29.87
C ARG A 675 18.65 24.02 29.21
N ALA A 676 18.66 24.76 28.11
CA ALA A 676 17.45 25.11 27.36
C ALA A 676 16.87 23.90 26.60
N VAL A 677 17.72 23.16 25.89
CA VAL A 677 17.33 21.97 25.09
C VAL A 677 16.83 20.84 26.00
N LYS A 678 17.54 20.51 27.08
CA LYS A 678 17.12 19.48 28.06
C LYS A 678 15.74 19.81 28.65
N ARG A 679 15.49 21.06 29.06
CA ARG A 679 14.17 21.51 29.57
C ARG A 679 13.04 21.32 28.57
N SER A 680 13.29 21.57 27.27
CA SER A 680 12.28 21.39 26.22
C SER A 680 11.96 19.91 25.92
N ARG A 681 12.84 18.97 26.28
CA ARG A 681 12.67 17.54 26.03
C ARG A 681 12.03 16.79 27.21
N VAL A 682 12.13 17.30 28.43
CA VAL A 682 11.43 16.74 29.62
C VAL A 682 9.99 17.22 29.78
N GLY A 683 9.36 17.76 28.73
CA GLY A 683 7.96 18.21 28.75
C GLY A 683 7.66 19.48 29.58
N LEU A 684 8.65 20.07 30.24
CA LEU A 684 8.52 21.28 31.06
C LEU A 684 8.41 22.57 30.23
N LYS A 685 7.78 22.51 29.04
CA LYS A 685 7.68 23.61 28.10
C LYS A 685 6.41 23.57 27.26
N ASP A 686 5.81 24.74 27.08
CA ASP A 686 4.77 25.04 26.09
C ASP A 686 5.15 24.48 24.69
N PRO A 687 4.38 23.53 24.11
CA PRO A 687 4.70 22.92 22.82
C PRO A 687 4.57 23.89 21.65
N ASN A 688 3.82 24.98 21.80
CA ASN A 688 3.62 25.99 20.75
C ASN A 688 4.79 26.99 20.65
N ARG A 689 5.99 26.62 21.14
CA ARG A 689 7.18 27.50 21.17
C ARG A 689 8.45 26.77 20.69
N PRO A 690 9.32 27.43 19.90
CA PRO A 690 10.59 26.84 19.44
C PRO A 690 11.43 26.27 20.57
N ILE A 691 12.04 25.09 20.37
CA ILE A 691 12.76 24.27 21.38
C ILE A 691 13.64 25.11 22.32
N ALA A 692 14.45 26.01 21.77
CA ALA A 692 15.11 27.08 22.52
C ALA A 692 14.97 28.40 21.76
N ALA A 693 14.81 29.50 22.50
CA ALA A 693 14.96 30.86 21.99
C ALA A 693 16.18 31.46 22.70
N LEU A 694 17.17 31.91 21.92
CA LEU A 694 18.52 32.22 22.38
C LEU A 694 19.05 33.47 21.68
N LEU A 695 19.89 34.25 22.36
CA LEU A 695 20.55 35.44 21.81
C LEU A 695 22.06 35.34 22.04
N PHE A 696 22.84 35.27 20.96
CA PHE A 696 24.30 35.16 21.02
C PHE A 696 24.97 36.54 21.02
N CYS A 697 25.28 37.05 22.22
CA CYS A 697 26.03 38.29 22.44
C CYS A 697 27.54 38.13 22.17
N GLY A 698 28.29 39.24 22.10
CA GLY A 698 29.74 39.28 21.82
C GLY A 698 30.11 39.81 20.41
N PRO A 699 31.40 39.96 20.09
CA PRO A 699 31.86 40.45 18.78
C PRO A 699 31.74 39.40 17.67
N THR A 700 32.15 39.74 16.45
CA THR A 700 32.28 38.79 15.32
C THR A 700 33.47 37.83 15.54
N GLY A 701 33.46 36.68 14.85
CA GLY A 701 34.55 35.69 14.91
C GLY A 701 34.55 34.76 16.11
N VAL A 702 33.91 35.09 17.24
CA VAL A 702 33.96 34.33 18.52
C VAL A 702 33.19 32.98 18.53
N GLY A 703 32.95 32.38 17.37
CA GLY A 703 32.31 31.06 17.27
C GLY A 703 30.79 31.00 17.40
N LYS A 704 30.07 32.14 17.46
CA LYS A 704 28.58 32.16 17.58
C LYS A 704 27.88 31.23 16.57
N THR A 705 28.19 31.40 15.29
CA THR A 705 27.61 30.60 14.19
C THR A 705 28.07 29.15 14.25
N GLU A 706 29.30 28.92 14.72
CA GLU A 706 29.89 27.59 14.84
C GLU A 706 29.24 26.79 15.97
N LEU A 707 28.85 27.45 17.07
CA LEU A 707 28.07 26.85 18.15
C LEU A 707 26.66 26.47 17.68
N THR A 708 26.04 27.25 16.79
CA THR A 708 24.76 26.88 16.15
C THR A 708 24.91 25.67 15.20
N LYS A 709 25.98 25.61 14.40
CA LYS A 709 26.33 24.45 13.55
C LYS A 709 26.59 23.20 14.38
N ALA A 710 27.40 23.32 15.43
CA ALA A 710 27.71 22.23 16.35
C ALA A 710 26.45 21.69 17.03
N LEU A 711 25.53 22.57 17.42
CA LEU A 711 24.21 22.18 17.93
C LEU A 711 23.38 21.46 16.86
N ALA A 712 23.33 21.96 15.62
CA ALA A 712 22.61 21.31 14.54
C ALA A 712 23.13 19.88 14.29
N ALA A 713 24.45 19.72 14.14
CA ALA A 713 25.08 18.41 14.00
C ALA A 713 24.83 17.48 15.20
N CYS A 714 24.93 17.99 16.44
CA CYS A 714 24.77 17.17 17.64
C CYS A 714 23.32 16.80 17.98
N TYR A 715 22.32 17.54 17.48
CA TYR A 715 20.91 17.42 17.90
C TYR A 715 19.94 17.07 16.76
N PHE A 716 20.26 17.43 15.51
CA PHE A 716 19.53 17.06 14.30
C PHE A 716 20.35 16.15 13.36
N GLY A 717 21.56 15.74 13.75
CA GLY A 717 22.41 14.81 12.99
C GLY A 717 23.18 15.43 11.81
N SER A 718 22.86 16.67 11.39
CA SER A 718 23.53 17.36 10.28
C SER A 718 23.71 18.86 10.56
N GLU A 719 24.81 19.45 10.07
CA GLU A 719 24.97 20.91 10.03
C GLU A 719 24.01 21.59 9.06
N GLU A 720 23.58 20.88 8.02
CA GLU A 720 22.74 21.41 6.94
C GLU A 720 21.29 21.68 7.40
N ALA A 721 20.88 21.10 8.53
CA ALA A 721 19.65 21.44 9.24
C ALA A 721 19.65 22.89 9.79
N MET A 722 20.78 23.61 9.77
CA MET A 722 20.84 25.02 10.15
C MET A 722 20.31 25.94 9.04
N LEU A 723 19.02 26.24 9.08
CA LEU A 723 18.44 27.34 8.31
C LEU A 723 19.06 28.68 8.74
N ARG A 724 19.70 29.39 7.80
CA ARG A 724 20.30 30.71 8.03
C ARG A 724 19.56 31.78 7.25
N LEU A 725 18.82 32.63 7.97
CA LEU A 725 18.34 33.90 7.45
C LEU A 725 19.51 34.91 7.42
N THR A 726 19.67 35.65 6.32
CA THR A 726 20.77 36.59 6.06
C THR A 726 20.25 37.98 5.71
#